data_AF-A0AA39CIS4-F1
#
_entry.id   AF-A0AA39CIS4-F1
#
_cell.length_a   1.000
_cell.length_b   1.000
_cell.length_c   1.000
_cell.angle_alpha   90.00
_cell.angle_beta   90.00
_cell.angle_gamma   90.00
#
_symmetry.space_group_name_H-M   'P 1'
#
loop_
_entity.id
_entity.type
_entity.pdbx_description
1 polymer ?
#
loop_
_entity_poly.entity_id
_entity_poly.type
_entity_poly.pdbx_seq_one_letter_code
_entity_poly.pdbx_strand_id
1 'polypeptide(L)'
;MAPYIDGELLNGTSVSSDAGRLCQIVTPVGNLGYGFIESQVIEELERLASVPTPTAIILDAGSTDSGPSRLALGITAAPRGHYVRDLGKLLKLVAKYKVPLMFSSAGGDGSDEHVDLMVEIIRELAELPENKHYRFNVVAVYATVAHERVSKRLTAGDIVGCGATVPELTQEDIDATPRIVAQMGPEPILQAMVASPDFNIMVVGRSYDPSPYIAFAAYHALKKTSTDLKSLSKETLGSFVHMGKIMECGAQCARPKSQAASAYIYDDNSFDIIPLDPQAACVPLSVAAHTLYEKPRPDILHGPGGYMDLTKTTYEQLKDGRTIRVRGATFEPYYSQGERYAVKLEGGRLRGYRTVFIGSFIDPILISQLDKVLARIKDYAGFQHKHITEKWDLNFHVYGRDENWTLGSGGRPYAGSKGIFIVAEAVAESQQVATSVCASARIGCIHAPYQGQKATSGNFGFGLGGKNELETGPCTEFSVYHLMSLAEGEEGARYAESHEAGIADTEDGKPLFHWTKVTIGKGEESQPKEAETATNGVNGAAKRDWKAPMFEIAPLPSNPRFLGDIAPVVRSKNSGPYEITVDILFTTPEIYELVKASGILTKEAVAKLYGMTVEELVWCGFFDQALAFKATFPRKRGGKLCASGGYLENDMHGSQQYMNLMELPLGEDLEAKVAKVSKAAA
;
A
#
# COMPACT_ATOMS: atom_id res chain seq x y z
N MET A 1 -46.48 -2.73 -19.17
CA MET A 1 -47.73 -2.29 -18.53
C MET A 1 -48.28 -3.41 -17.67
N ALA A 2 -48.02 -3.37 -16.37
CA ALA A 2 -48.60 -4.14 -15.25
C ALA A 2 -47.90 -3.61 -13.96
N PRO A 3 -48.47 -3.75 -12.75
CA PRO A 3 -49.15 -2.63 -12.08
C PRO A 3 -48.51 -2.19 -10.75
N TYR A 4 -48.90 -0.98 -10.33
CA TYR A 4 -48.72 -0.38 -9.01
C TYR A 4 -49.21 -1.28 -7.87
N ILE A 5 -48.46 -1.29 -6.76
CA ILE A 5 -48.96 -1.58 -5.41
C ILE A 5 -48.44 -0.48 -4.48
N ASP A 6 -49.37 0.28 -3.90
CA ASP A 6 -49.17 1.29 -2.87
C ASP A 6 -49.48 0.73 -1.47
N GLY A 7 -48.81 1.31 -0.47
CA GLY A 7 -49.22 1.39 0.95
C GLY A 7 -48.42 0.50 1.91
N GLU A 8 -47.89 0.96 3.06
CA GLU A 8 -47.78 2.28 3.68
C GLU A 8 -46.84 2.15 4.91
N LEU A 9 -46.09 3.22 5.21
CA LEU A 9 -45.51 3.59 6.52
C LEU A 9 -44.41 2.72 7.17
N LEU A 10 -43.15 3.08 6.90
CA LEU A 10 -42.10 3.12 7.94
C LEU A 10 -41.38 4.48 7.90
N ASN A 11 -41.11 5.00 9.09
CA ASN A 11 -40.83 6.40 9.41
C ASN A 11 -39.66 7.01 8.63
N GLY A 12 -39.93 8.20 8.08
CA GLY A 12 -39.02 8.99 7.29
C GLY A 12 -37.82 9.51 8.09
N THR A 13 -36.64 9.11 7.66
CA THR A 13 -35.57 10.07 7.39
C THR A 13 -35.71 10.48 5.93
N SER A 14 -35.96 11.76 5.67
CA SER A 14 -36.07 12.28 4.32
C SER A 14 -34.72 12.11 3.61
N VAL A 15 -34.61 11.08 2.78
CA VAL A 15 -33.55 11.01 1.76
C VAL A 15 -33.84 12.17 0.80
N SER A 16 -33.02 13.21 0.92
CA SER A 16 -32.97 14.31 -0.04
C SER A 16 -33.01 13.75 -1.46
N SER A 17 -33.89 14.28 -2.30
CA SER A 17 -33.92 13.98 -3.73
C SER A 17 -32.57 14.32 -4.37
N ASP A 18 -31.70 13.32 -4.54
CA ASP A 18 -30.32 13.44 -5.04
C ASP A 18 -30.27 13.65 -6.57
N ALA A 19 -30.84 14.76 -7.05
CA ALA A 19 -30.62 15.21 -8.42
C ALA A 19 -29.13 15.62 -8.59
N GLY A 20 -28.45 15.09 -9.63
CA GLY A 20 -27.11 15.54 -10.03
C GLY A 20 -25.93 14.61 -9.69
N ARG A 21 -26.16 13.32 -9.38
CA ARG A 21 -25.07 12.33 -9.30
C ARG A 21 -24.68 11.79 -10.66
N LEU A 22 -23.40 11.93 -11.01
CA LEU A 22 -22.79 11.37 -12.22
C LEU A 22 -22.70 9.85 -12.16
N CYS A 23 -22.12 9.31 -11.08
CA CYS A 23 -21.98 7.88 -10.82
C CYS A 23 -21.71 7.58 -9.34
N GLN A 24 -21.77 6.30 -8.96
CA GLN A 24 -21.61 5.78 -7.62
C GLN A 24 -20.66 4.58 -7.62
N ILE A 25 -19.80 4.48 -6.62
CA ILE A 25 -18.80 3.40 -6.52
C ILE A 25 -18.84 2.83 -5.12
N VAL A 26 -18.91 1.50 -5.02
CA VAL A 26 -18.78 0.76 -3.77
C VAL A 26 -17.41 0.08 -3.75
N THR A 27 -16.58 0.37 -2.75
CA THR A 27 -15.33 -0.36 -2.48
C THR A 27 -15.53 -1.29 -1.28
N PRO A 28 -15.64 -2.61 -1.48
CA PRO A 28 -15.80 -3.58 -0.39
C PRO A 28 -14.59 -3.66 0.54
N VAL A 29 -13.39 -3.52 -0.02
CA VAL A 29 -12.11 -3.58 0.70
C VAL A 29 -11.02 -2.99 -0.19
N GLY A 30 -10.00 -2.36 0.40
CA GLY A 30 -8.88 -1.77 -0.35
C GLY A 30 -7.79 -2.76 -0.81
N ASN A 31 -8.04 -4.07 -0.74
CA ASN A 31 -7.19 -5.10 -1.36
C ASN A 31 -7.96 -6.42 -1.48
N LEU A 32 -8.10 -6.95 -2.70
CA LEU A 32 -8.77 -8.23 -2.93
C LEU A 32 -7.98 -9.38 -2.25
N GLY A 33 -8.69 -10.24 -1.52
CA GLY A 33 -8.09 -11.33 -0.75
C GLY A 33 -7.97 -11.05 0.75
N TYR A 34 -8.15 -9.79 1.19
CA TYR A 34 -8.18 -9.46 2.62
C TYR A 34 -9.49 -9.88 3.30
N GLY A 35 -10.55 -10.09 2.52
CA GLY A 35 -11.89 -10.37 3.01
C GLY A 35 -12.66 -9.10 3.32
N PHE A 36 -13.97 -9.17 3.08
CA PHE A 36 -14.91 -8.08 3.35
C PHE A 36 -16.21 -8.62 3.97
N ILE A 37 -16.95 -7.71 4.61
CA ILE A 37 -18.25 -7.96 5.24
C ILE A 37 -19.34 -7.88 4.16
N GLU A 38 -19.76 -9.03 3.63
CA GLU A 38 -20.71 -9.12 2.50
C GLU A 38 -22.04 -8.39 2.78
N SER A 39 -22.55 -8.45 4.02
CA SER A 39 -23.80 -7.80 4.39
C SER A 39 -23.77 -6.27 4.26
N GLN A 40 -22.63 -5.64 4.56
CA GLN A 40 -22.47 -4.18 4.42
C GLN A 40 -22.54 -3.75 2.95
N VAL A 41 -21.95 -4.55 2.06
CA VAL A 41 -21.98 -4.28 0.61
C VAL A 41 -23.39 -4.53 0.05
N ILE A 42 -24.06 -5.59 0.50
CA ILE A 42 -25.45 -5.91 0.13
C ILE A 42 -26.39 -4.76 0.50
N GLU A 43 -26.33 -4.29 1.75
CA GLU A 43 -27.20 -3.21 2.24
C GLU A 43 -27.01 -1.94 1.40
N GLU A 44 -25.75 -1.60 1.10
CA GLU A 44 -25.47 -0.43 0.28
C GLU A 44 -25.95 -0.61 -1.17
N LEU A 45 -25.69 -1.74 -1.82
CA LEU A 45 -26.18 -2.00 -3.18
C LEU A 45 -27.72 -1.96 -3.26
N GLU A 46 -28.43 -2.46 -2.25
CA GLU A 46 -29.89 -2.38 -2.16
C GLU A 46 -30.37 -0.93 -2.03
N ARG A 47 -29.66 -0.11 -1.24
CA ARG A 47 -29.94 1.32 -1.12
C ARG A 47 -29.71 2.05 -2.44
N LEU A 48 -28.59 1.79 -3.11
CA LEU A 48 -28.22 2.43 -4.38
C LEU A 48 -29.11 2.01 -5.54
N ALA A 49 -29.64 0.79 -5.55
CA ALA A 49 -30.54 0.30 -6.59
C ALA A 49 -31.86 1.09 -6.71
N SER A 50 -32.22 1.86 -5.68
CA SER A 50 -33.41 2.73 -5.70
C SER A 50 -33.21 4.02 -6.52
N VAL A 51 -31.97 4.34 -6.91
CA VAL A 51 -31.61 5.57 -7.62
C VAL A 51 -31.13 5.23 -9.04
N PRO A 52 -31.60 5.90 -10.10
CA PRO A 52 -31.19 5.64 -11.48
C PRO A 52 -29.81 6.22 -11.80
N THR A 53 -28.83 6.00 -10.92
CA THR A 53 -27.44 6.44 -11.09
C THR A 53 -26.57 5.23 -11.40
N PRO A 54 -25.59 5.33 -12.32
CA PRO A 54 -24.68 4.22 -12.60
C PRO A 54 -23.86 3.84 -11.37
N THR A 55 -23.80 2.54 -11.07
CA THR A 55 -23.13 1.99 -9.89
C THR A 55 -22.15 0.91 -10.28
N ALA A 56 -20.95 0.91 -9.70
CA ALA A 56 -19.94 -0.14 -9.87
C ALA A 56 -19.35 -0.59 -8.54
N ILE A 57 -18.82 -1.82 -8.52
CA ILE A 57 -17.96 -2.31 -7.44
C ILE A 57 -16.51 -2.19 -7.92
N ILE A 58 -15.67 -1.44 -7.21
CA ILE A 58 -14.28 -1.18 -7.62
C ILE A 58 -13.31 -1.45 -6.47
N LEU A 59 -12.19 -2.13 -6.77
CA LEU A 59 -11.10 -2.42 -5.83
C LEU A 59 -9.73 -2.23 -6.51
N ASP A 60 -8.70 -1.87 -5.75
CA ASP A 60 -7.30 -1.95 -6.15
C ASP A 60 -6.47 -2.58 -5.02
N ALA A 61 -5.30 -3.14 -5.33
CA ALA A 61 -4.45 -3.85 -4.37
C ALA A 61 -3.04 -3.24 -4.19
N GLY A 62 -2.66 -2.19 -4.95
CA GLY A 62 -1.33 -1.60 -4.94
C GLY A 62 -0.21 -2.53 -5.46
N SER A 63 1.04 -2.24 -5.12
CA SER A 63 2.20 -3.13 -5.42
C SER A 63 3.32 -3.07 -4.38
N THR A 64 3.80 -1.87 -4.06
CA THR A 64 5.06 -1.65 -3.33
C THR A 64 5.04 -2.15 -1.88
N ASP A 65 3.88 -2.06 -1.22
CA ASP A 65 3.72 -2.34 0.21
C ASP A 65 4.05 -3.77 0.60
N SER A 66 4.01 -4.66 -0.36
CA SER A 66 4.27 -6.08 -0.17
C SER A 66 5.71 -6.51 -0.31
N GLY A 67 6.57 -5.58 -0.70
CA GLY A 67 7.96 -5.85 -1.02
C GLY A 67 8.15 -6.47 -2.42
N PRO A 68 9.40 -6.82 -2.75
CA PRO A 68 9.80 -7.18 -4.12
C PRO A 68 9.48 -8.62 -4.52
N SER A 69 9.11 -9.47 -3.56
CA SER A 69 9.00 -10.91 -3.78
C SER A 69 7.92 -11.31 -4.79
N ARG A 70 6.83 -10.55 -4.88
CA ARG A 70 5.74 -10.84 -5.83
C ARG A 70 6.21 -10.75 -7.27
N LEU A 71 6.82 -9.63 -7.65
CA LEU A 71 7.38 -9.43 -8.98
C LEU A 71 8.57 -10.36 -9.25
N ALA A 72 9.43 -10.58 -8.24
CA ALA A 72 10.60 -11.44 -8.37
C ALA A 72 10.24 -12.93 -8.51
N LEU A 73 9.22 -13.43 -7.79
CA LEU A 73 8.93 -14.86 -7.68
C LEU A 73 7.61 -15.29 -8.34
N GLY A 74 6.75 -14.35 -8.72
CA GLY A 74 5.42 -14.63 -9.29
C GLY A 74 4.44 -15.17 -8.26
N ILE A 75 4.52 -14.66 -7.03
CA ILE A 75 3.64 -15.06 -5.93
C ILE A 75 2.60 -13.97 -5.65
N THR A 76 1.40 -14.39 -5.22
CA THR A 76 0.30 -13.47 -4.90
C THR A 76 0.37 -12.89 -3.49
N ALA A 77 -0.36 -11.80 -3.27
CA ALA A 77 -0.50 -11.12 -1.98
C ALA A 77 -1.12 -11.98 -0.88
N ALA A 78 -2.15 -12.73 -1.26
CA ALA A 78 -2.89 -13.61 -0.40
C ALA A 78 -2.81 -15.05 -0.95
N PRO A 79 -3.03 -16.08 -0.11
CA PRO A 79 -3.20 -17.44 -0.61
C PRO A 79 -4.39 -17.54 -1.58
N ARG A 80 -4.30 -18.41 -2.58
CA ARG A 80 -5.36 -18.64 -3.59
C ARG A 80 -6.77 -18.74 -2.99
N GLY A 81 -6.92 -19.48 -1.88
CA GLY A 81 -8.21 -19.67 -1.21
C GLY A 81 -8.88 -18.38 -0.75
N HIS A 82 -8.12 -17.31 -0.47
CA HIS A 82 -8.69 -16.01 -0.14
C HIS A 82 -9.33 -15.33 -1.35
N TYR A 83 -8.68 -15.41 -2.53
CA TYR A 83 -9.25 -14.88 -3.77
C TYR A 83 -10.50 -15.66 -4.17
N VAL A 84 -10.49 -17.00 -4.07
CA VAL A 84 -11.67 -17.84 -4.32
C VAL A 84 -12.84 -17.42 -3.42
N ARG A 85 -12.59 -17.21 -2.11
CA ARG A 85 -13.59 -16.75 -1.14
C ARG A 85 -14.18 -15.39 -1.53
N ASP A 86 -13.33 -14.42 -1.84
CA ASP A 86 -13.77 -13.04 -2.08
C ASP A 86 -14.43 -12.89 -3.45
N LEU A 87 -13.87 -13.48 -4.50
CA LEU A 87 -14.49 -13.52 -5.83
C LEU A 87 -15.82 -14.28 -5.80
N GLY A 88 -15.93 -15.40 -5.07
CA GLY A 88 -17.20 -16.10 -4.93
C GLY A 88 -18.34 -15.20 -4.43
N LYS A 89 -18.05 -14.35 -3.43
CA LYS A 89 -19.01 -13.34 -2.95
C LYS A 89 -19.27 -12.25 -3.99
N LEU A 90 -18.24 -11.70 -4.61
CA LEU A 90 -18.36 -10.60 -5.58
C LEU A 90 -19.15 -11.01 -6.84
N LEU A 91 -18.88 -12.21 -7.39
CA LEU A 91 -19.58 -12.73 -8.55
C LEU A 91 -21.09 -12.88 -8.30
N LYS A 92 -21.46 -13.33 -7.09
CA LYS A 92 -22.85 -13.38 -6.65
C LYS A 92 -23.50 -11.99 -6.62
N LEU A 93 -22.78 -10.96 -6.16
CA LEU A 93 -23.27 -9.58 -6.16
C LEU A 93 -23.45 -9.05 -7.58
N VAL A 94 -22.47 -9.28 -8.48
CA VAL A 94 -22.56 -8.92 -9.90
C VAL A 94 -23.78 -9.58 -10.56
N ALA A 95 -23.98 -10.87 -10.31
CA ALA A 95 -25.12 -11.61 -10.87
C ALA A 95 -26.47 -11.11 -10.34
N LYS A 96 -26.57 -10.80 -9.03
CA LYS A 96 -27.82 -10.34 -8.38
C LYS A 96 -28.18 -8.90 -8.73
N TYR A 97 -27.23 -7.98 -8.59
CA TYR A 97 -27.48 -6.53 -8.71
C TYR A 97 -27.19 -5.97 -10.10
N LYS A 98 -26.59 -6.76 -11.01
CA LYS A 98 -26.25 -6.34 -12.37
C LYS A 98 -25.34 -5.11 -12.43
N VAL A 99 -24.48 -4.95 -11.43
CA VAL A 99 -23.44 -3.91 -11.36
C VAL A 99 -22.11 -4.48 -11.87
N PRO A 100 -21.32 -3.74 -12.66
CA PRO A 100 -20.00 -4.18 -13.07
C PRO A 100 -19.04 -4.25 -11.88
N LEU A 101 -18.16 -5.26 -11.90
CA LEU A 101 -17.03 -5.40 -11.00
C LEU A 101 -15.75 -5.02 -11.74
N MET A 102 -14.96 -4.13 -11.17
CA MET A 102 -13.62 -3.80 -11.65
C MET A 102 -12.64 -4.01 -10.51
N PHE A 103 -11.55 -4.72 -10.76
CA PHE A 103 -10.44 -4.75 -9.80
C PHE A 103 -9.11 -4.71 -10.51
N SER A 104 -8.17 -3.97 -9.93
CA SER A 104 -6.86 -3.73 -10.52
C SER A 104 -5.71 -4.13 -9.61
N SER A 105 -4.50 -4.13 -10.19
CA SER A 105 -3.30 -4.68 -9.57
C SER A 105 -3.53 -6.13 -9.13
N ALA A 106 -4.09 -6.94 -10.05
CA ALA A 106 -4.43 -8.34 -9.81
C ALA A 106 -3.30 -9.12 -9.11
N GLY A 107 -3.63 -9.96 -8.13
CA GLY A 107 -2.64 -10.67 -7.31
C GLY A 107 -1.83 -9.79 -6.36
N GLY A 108 -2.02 -8.47 -6.39
CA GLY A 108 -1.42 -7.47 -5.51
C GLY A 108 -0.18 -6.78 -6.05
N ASP A 109 0.26 -7.09 -7.27
CA ASP A 109 1.28 -6.32 -8.02
C ASP A 109 0.92 -6.20 -9.51
N GLY A 110 -0.11 -6.90 -9.98
CA GLY A 110 -0.68 -6.74 -11.31
C GLY A 110 0.16 -7.33 -12.44
N SER A 111 0.96 -8.38 -12.19
CA SER A 111 1.59 -9.14 -13.26
C SER A 111 0.55 -9.85 -14.13
N ASP A 112 0.92 -10.16 -15.37
CA ASP A 112 -0.03 -10.77 -16.31
C ASP A 112 -0.45 -12.19 -15.88
N GLU A 113 0.45 -12.96 -15.24
CA GLU A 113 0.10 -14.27 -14.69
C GLU A 113 -0.91 -14.16 -13.53
N HIS A 114 -0.86 -13.06 -12.78
CA HIS A 114 -1.86 -12.79 -11.76
C HIS A 114 -3.21 -12.38 -12.36
N VAL A 115 -3.22 -11.64 -13.47
CA VAL A 115 -4.46 -11.35 -14.23
C VAL A 115 -5.09 -12.67 -14.69
N ASP A 116 -4.30 -13.55 -15.32
CA ASP A 116 -4.77 -14.85 -15.81
C ASP A 116 -5.27 -15.76 -14.68
N LEU A 117 -4.58 -15.79 -13.54
CA LEU A 117 -5.02 -16.51 -12.35
C LEU A 117 -6.39 -16.04 -11.86
N MET A 118 -6.65 -14.73 -11.87
CA MET A 118 -7.96 -14.21 -11.44
C MET A 118 -9.06 -14.59 -12.43
N VAL A 119 -8.77 -14.58 -13.74
CA VAL A 119 -9.69 -15.05 -14.78
C VAL A 119 -9.97 -16.55 -14.63
N GLU A 120 -8.95 -17.36 -14.31
CA GLU A 120 -9.07 -18.79 -14.02
C GLU A 120 -10.00 -19.02 -12.81
N ILE A 121 -9.78 -18.32 -11.69
CA ILE A 121 -10.64 -18.42 -10.50
C ILE A 121 -12.10 -18.09 -10.84
N ILE A 122 -12.33 -17.05 -11.64
CA ILE A 122 -13.68 -16.68 -12.09
C ILE A 122 -14.31 -17.81 -12.92
N ARG A 123 -13.52 -18.46 -13.79
CA ARG A 123 -13.96 -19.62 -14.59
C ARG A 123 -14.36 -20.80 -13.71
N GLU A 124 -13.49 -21.19 -12.78
CA GLU A 124 -13.76 -22.28 -11.83
C GLU A 124 -15.03 -22.02 -11.02
N LEU A 125 -15.21 -20.80 -10.50
CA LEU A 125 -16.38 -20.42 -9.73
C LEU A 125 -17.66 -20.45 -10.57
N ALA A 126 -17.61 -20.06 -11.84
CA ALA A 126 -18.75 -20.10 -12.75
C ALA A 126 -19.12 -21.53 -13.20
N GLU A 127 -18.19 -22.49 -13.11
CA GLU A 127 -18.41 -23.89 -13.43
C GLU A 127 -19.08 -24.68 -12.29
N LEU A 128 -19.10 -24.13 -11.06
CA LEU A 128 -19.76 -24.74 -9.92
C LEU A 128 -21.26 -25.00 -10.18
N PRO A 129 -21.82 -26.16 -9.75
CA PRO A 129 -23.21 -26.52 -10.03
C PRO A 129 -24.26 -25.48 -9.60
N GLU A 130 -24.04 -24.80 -8.48
CA GLU A 130 -24.88 -23.72 -7.94
C GLU A 130 -24.83 -22.44 -8.79
N ASN A 131 -23.79 -22.27 -9.61
CA ASN A 131 -23.50 -21.06 -10.37
C ASN A 131 -23.76 -21.21 -11.88
N LYS A 132 -24.43 -22.29 -12.33
CA LYS A 132 -24.76 -22.55 -13.75
C LYS A 132 -25.50 -21.41 -14.47
N HIS A 133 -26.21 -20.57 -13.70
CA HIS A 133 -26.93 -19.39 -14.17
C HIS A 133 -26.01 -18.20 -14.46
N TYR A 134 -24.73 -18.25 -14.08
CA TYR A 134 -23.76 -17.22 -14.39
C TYR A 134 -23.43 -17.23 -15.88
N ARG A 135 -23.34 -16.02 -16.43
CA ARG A 135 -22.79 -15.72 -17.75
C ARG A 135 -22.19 -14.32 -17.68
N PHE A 136 -20.87 -14.25 -17.62
CA PHE A 136 -20.14 -13.01 -17.46
C PHE A 136 -19.27 -12.73 -18.68
N ASN A 137 -19.35 -11.52 -19.20
CA ASN A 137 -18.36 -10.95 -20.09
C ASN A 137 -17.20 -10.41 -19.25
N VAL A 138 -16.05 -11.05 -19.35
CA VAL A 138 -14.83 -10.69 -18.61
C VAL A 138 -13.85 -10.02 -19.56
N VAL A 139 -13.33 -8.87 -19.15
CA VAL A 139 -12.26 -8.15 -19.83
C VAL A 139 -11.00 -8.24 -18.97
N ALA A 140 -9.89 -8.66 -19.56
CA ALA A 140 -8.60 -8.74 -18.89
C ALA A 140 -7.65 -7.72 -19.52
N VAL A 141 -7.09 -6.80 -18.73
CA VAL A 141 -6.17 -5.74 -19.17
C VAL A 141 -4.79 -6.02 -18.60
N TYR A 142 -3.76 -6.07 -19.45
CA TYR A 142 -2.42 -6.55 -19.12
C TYR A 142 -1.40 -5.41 -19.04
N ALA A 143 -0.33 -5.60 -18.25
CA ALA A 143 0.57 -4.53 -17.83
C ALA A 143 2.07 -4.84 -17.93
N THR A 144 2.47 -6.08 -18.29
CA THR A 144 3.89 -6.41 -18.45
C THR A 144 4.48 -5.69 -19.65
N VAL A 145 5.71 -5.20 -19.50
CA VAL A 145 6.49 -4.58 -20.57
C VAL A 145 7.63 -5.50 -20.96
N ALA A 146 7.82 -5.71 -22.27
CA ALA A 146 8.92 -6.50 -22.78
C ALA A 146 10.29 -5.88 -22.44
N HIS A 147 11.22 -6.70 -21.93
CA HIS A 147 12.59 -6.29 -21.61
C HIS A 147 13.31 -5.59 -22.75
N GLU A 148 13.09 -6.04 -23.99
CA GLU A 148 13.68 -5.42 -25.18
C GLU A 148 13.27 -3.96 -25.33
N ARG A 149 11.99 -3.64 -25.07
CA ARG A 149 11.48 -2.27 -25.11
C ARG A 149 12.10 -1.42 -24.01
N VAL A 150 12.15 -1.94 -22.78
CA VAL A 150 12.80 -1.25 -21.65
C VAL A 150 14.29 -0.98 -21.95
N SER A 151 15.00 -1.97 -22.50
CA SER A 151 16.43 -1.86 -22.85
C SER A 151 16.68 -0.81 -23.95
N LYS A 152 15.82 -0.77 -24.98
CA LYS A 152 15.87 0.27 -26.03
C LYS A 152 15.65 1.66 -25.46
N ARG A 153 14.65 1.83 -24.58
CA ARG A 153 14.35 3.13 -23.94
C ARG A 153 15.43 3.55 -22.94
N LEU A 154 16.04 2.61 -22.23
CA LEU A 154 17.21 2.88 -21.41
C LEU A 154 18.36 3.42 -22.26
N THR A 155 18.67 2.76 -23.38
CA THR A 155 19.73 3.19 -24.31
C THR A 155 19.45 4.56 -24.93
N ALA A 156 18.18 4.88 -25.16
CA ALA A 156 17.74 6.18 -25.69
C ALA A 156 17.77 7.32 -24.65
N GLY A 157 17.97 7.02 -23.36
CA GLY A 157 17.89 8.00 -22.27
C GLY A 157 16.47 8.39 -21.88
N ASP A 158 15.46 7.57 -22.24
CA ASP A 158 14.04 7.83 -21.98
C ASP A 158 13.56 7.28 -20.61
N ILE A 159 14.47 6.76 -19.78
CA ILE A 159 14.17 6.19 -18.45
C ILE A 159 14.92 6.95 -17.35
N VAL A 160 14.21 7.31 -16.28
CA VAL A 160 14.76 7.99 -15.11
C VAL A 160 14.24 7.36 -13.81
N GLY A 161 14.94 7.52 -12.69
CA GLY A 161 14.46 7.07 -11.38
C GLY A 161 13.15 7.74 -10.96
N CYS A 162 12.29 7.06 -10.21
CA CYS A 162 11.10 7.66 -9.58
C CYS A 162 11.49 8.55 -8.37
N GLY A 163 12.31 9.57 -8.62
CA GLY A 163 12.91 10.43 -7.61
C GLY A 163 14.41 10.23 -7.48
N ALA A 164 15.09 11.20 -6.85
CA ALA A 164 16.54 11.23 -6.70
C ALA A 164 17.11 10.12 -5.79
N THR A 165 16.25 9.44 -5.04
CA THR A 165 16.60 8.36 -4.11
C THR A 165 16.71 6.99 -4.79
N VAL A 166 16.19 6.88 -6.02
CA VAL A 166 16.25 5.67 -6.83
C VAL A 166 17.59 5.66 -7.59
N PRO A 167 18.38 4.57 -7.51
CA PRO A 167 19.58 4.40 -8.32
C PRO A 167 19.29 4.47 -9.83
N GLU A 168 20.29 4.77 -10.65
CA GLU A 168 20.15 4.66 -12.11
C GLU A 168 19.87 3.21 -12.52
N LEU A 169 18.96 3.01 -13.48
CA LEU A 169 18.68 1.70 -14.05
C LEU A 169 19.85 1.25 -14.93
N THR A 170 20.28 0.01 -14.77
CA THR A 170 21.29 -0.60 -15.65
C THR A 170 20.71 -1.72 -16.50
N GLN A 171 21.40 -2.10 -17.58
CA GLN A 171 21.03 -3.27 -18.38
C GLN A 171 21.07 -4.56 -17.54
N GLU A 172 22.03 -4.68 -16.62
CA GLU A 172 22.12 -5.82 -15.70
C GLU A 172 20.89 -5.92 -14.79
N ASP A 173 20.33 -4.79 -14.35
CA ASP A 173 19.10 -4.79 -13.56
C ASP A 173 17.89 -5.26 -14.39
N ILE A 174 17.80 -4.85 -15.66
CA ILE A 174 16.75 -5.32 -16.58
C ILE A 174 16.88 -6.83 -16.78
N ASP A 175 18.07 -7.32 -17.13
CA ASP A 175 18.33 -8.72 -17.44
C ASP A 175 18.10 -9.64 -16.22
N ALA A 176 18.37 -9.13 -15.01
CA ALA A 176 18.15 -9.87 -13.75
C ALA A 176 16.69 -9.82 -13.25
N THR A 177 15.84 -8.99 -13.83
CA THR A 177 14.45 -8.79 -13.38
C THR A 177 13.50 -9.69 -14.17
N PRO A 178 12.89 -10.74 -13.58
CA PRO A 178 11.99 -11.63 -14.33
C PRO A 178 10.72 -10.95 -14.84
N ARG A 179 10.18 -9.96 -14.11
CA ARG A 179 8.92 -9.28 -14.44
C ARG A 179 9.07 -7.77 -14.32
N ILE A 180 8.79 -7.07 -15.40
CA ILE A 180 8.70 -5.60 -15.42
C ILE A 180 7.26 -5.25 -15.77
N VAL A 181 6.55 -4.63 -14.84
CA VAL A 181 5.19 -4.14 -15.05
C VAL A 181 5.20 -2.62 -15.19
N ALA A 182 4.36 -2.08 -16.09
CA ALA A 182 4.12 -0.65 -16.19
C ALA A 182 2.82 -0.28 -15.46
N GLN A 183 2.92 0.68 -14.56
CA GLN A 183 1.77 1.25 -13.87
C GLN A 183 0.96 2.10 -14.84
N MET A 184 -0.11 1.53 -15.39
CA MET A 184 -1.01 2.25 -16.31
C MET A 184 -1.82 3.34 -15.63
N GLY A 185 -2.17 4.38 -16.38
CA GLY A 185 -3.21 5.33 -16.01
C GLY A 185 -4.62 4.82 -16.30
N PRO A 186 -5.64 5.70 -16.28
CA PRO A 186 -7.03 5.34 -16.59
C PRO A 186 -7.28 5.04 -18.08
N GLU A 187 -6.37 5.38 -18.99
CA GLU A 187 -6.57 5.33 -20.44
C GLU A 187 -6.85 3.91 -20.95
N PRO A 188 -6.05 2.87 -20.62
CA PRO A 188 -6.32 1.49 -21.04
C PRO A 188 -7.69 0.98 -20.59
N ILE A 189 -8.06 1.31 -19.34
CA ILE A 189 -9.30 0.86 -18.71
C ILE A 189 -10.49 1.52 -19.42
N LEU A 190 -10.44 2.84 -19.64
CA LEU A 190 -11.49 3.58 -20.33
C LEU A 190 -11.68 3.10 -21.77
N GLN A 191 -10.59 2.86 -22.50
CA GLN A 191 -10.63 2.34 -23.87
C GLN A 191 -11.28 0.96 -23.92
N ALA A 192 -10.92 0.07 -23.00
CA ALA A 192 -11.54 -1.25 -22.90
C ALA A 192 -13.04 -1.17 -22.54
N MET A 193 -13.43 -0.26 -21.65
CA MET A 193 -14.84 -0.01 -21.29
C MET A 193 -15.67 0.49 -22.48
N VAL A 194 -15.16 1.45 -23.25
CA VAL A 194 -15.86 1.98 -24.44
C VAL A 194 -15.96 0.91 -25.54
N ALA A 195 -14.93 0.10 -25.72
CA ALA A 195 -14.93 -0.99 -26.69
C ALA A 195 -15.81 -2.19 -26.28
N SER A 196 -16.01 -2.41 -24.98
CA SER A 196 -16.77 -3.53 -24.43
C SER A 196 -17.80 -3.06 -23.39
N PRO A 197 -18.79 -2.23 -23.77
CA PRO A 197 -19.74 -1.61 -22.82
C PRO A 197 -20.65 -2.62 -22.11
N ASP A 198 -20.69 -3.87 -22.58
CA ASP A 198 -21.43 -5.02 -22.06
C ASP A 198 -20.64 -5.88 -21.05
N PHE A 199 -19.46 -5.44 -20.62
CA PHE A 199 -18.65 -6.16 -19.64
C PHE A 199 -19.38 -6.29 -18.29
N ASN A 200 -19.17 -7.42 -17.62
CA ASN A 200 -19.64 -7.63 -16.25
C ASN A 200 -18.48 -7.53 -15.26
N ILE A 201 -17.29 -7.97 -15.67
CA ILE A 201 -16.10 -8.02 -14.82
C ILE A 201 -14.90 -7.51 -15.62
N MET A 202 -14.10 -6.66 -14.99
CA MET A 202 -12.81 -6.23 -15.52
C MET A 202 -11.70 -6.59 -14.54
N VAL A 203 -10.74 -7.38 -15.01
CA VAL A 203 -9.53 -7.78 -14.30
C VAL A 203 -8.37 -6.97 -14.88
N VAL A 204 -7.75 -6.12 -14.08
CA VAL A 204 -6.69 -5.22 -14.55
C VAL A 204 -5.37 -5.58 -13.89
N GLY A 205 -4.30 -5.60 -14.69
CA GLY A 205 -2.91 -5.71 -14.25
C GLY A 205 -2.46 -4.47 -13.47
N ARG A 206 -1.17 -4.18 -13.48
CA ARG A 206 -0.62 -3.08 -12.68
C ARG A 206 -1.16 -1.74 -13.16
N SER A 207 -1.88 -1.04 -12.27
CA SER A 207 -2.39 0.30 -12.52
C SER A 207 -2.01 1.27 -11.42
N TYR A 208 -2.05 2.56 -11.71
CA TYR A 208 -2.06 3.57 -10.67
C TYR A 208 -3.34 3.40 -9.89
N ASP A 209 -3.24 3.28 -8.57
CA ASP A 209 -4.30 2.79 -7.69
C ASP A 209 -5.68 3.51 -7.89
N PRO A 210 -5.75 4.83 -8.15
CA PRO A 210 -7.00 5.54 -8.51
C PRO A 210 -7.57 5.24 -9.91
N SER A 211 -6.80 4.65 -10.83
CA SER A 211 -7.14 4.52 -12.26
C SER A 211 -8.48 3.85 -12.56
N PRO A 212 -8.87 2.71 -11.94
CA PRO A 212 -10.18 2.11 -12.23
C PRO A 212 -11.34 3.02 -11.80
N TYR A 213 -11.16 3.78 -10.71
CA TYR A 213 -12.14 4.77 -10.23
C TYR A 213 -12.28 5.94 -11.20
N ILE A 214 -11.14 6.47 -11.68
CA ILE A 214 -11.10 7.56 -12.66
C ILE A 214 -11.74 7.11 -13.97
N ALA A 215 -11.38 5.92 -14.48
CA ALA A 215 -11.91 5.40 -15.72
C ALA A 215 -13.43 5.22 -15.67
N PHE A 216 -13.98 4.72 -14.56
CA PHE A 216 -15.43 4.58 -14.40
C PHE A 216 -16.15 5.95 -14.38
N ALA A 217 -15.64 6.92 -13.62
CA ALA A 217 -16.21 8.26 -13.57
C ALA A 217 -16.11 8.98 -14.93
N ALA A 218 -14.96 8.89 -15.59
CA ALA A 218 -14.73 9.46 -16.91
C ALA A 218 -15.62 8.82 -17.99
N TYR A 219 -15.81 7.49 -17.96
CA TYR A 219 -16.71 6.79 -18.88
C TYR A 219 -18.13 7.35 -18.82
N HIS A 220 -18.61 7.70 -17.64
CA HIS A 220 -19.93 8.32 -17.47
C HIS A 220 -19.94 9.81 -17.86
N ALA A 221 -18.92 10.59 -17.49
CA ALA A 221 -18.80 12.00 -17.88
C ALA A 221 -18.74 12.17 -19.42
N LEU A 222 -18.05 11.25 -20.09
CA LEU A 222 -17.89 11.18 -21.54
C LEU A 222 -19.05 10.46 -22.25
N LYS A 223 -20.18 10.26 -21.55
CA LYS A 223 -21.41 9.67 -22.10
C LYS A 223 -21.18 8.31 -22.78
N LYS A 224 -20.21 7.53 -22.29
CA LYS A 224 -19.91 6.15 -22.72
C LYS A 224 -19.47 6.00 -24.18
N THR A 225 -19.07 7.08 -24.84
CA THR A 225 -18.81 7.09 -26.29
C THR A 225 -17.42 7.60 -26.67
N SER A 226 -16.74 8.30 -25.77
CA SER A 226 -15.42 8.87 -26.00
C SER A 226 -14.40 8.34 -25.00
N THR A 227 -13.15 8.22 -25.45
CA THR A 227 -11.97 7.91 -24.63
C THR A 227 -11.09 9.14 -24.40
N ASP A 228 -11.52 10.31 -24.86
CA ASP A 228 -10.74 11.55 -24.82
C ASP A 228 -10.81 12.22 -23.43
N LEU A 229 -9.93 11.78 -22.53
CA LEU A 229 -9.76 12.41 -21.21
C LEU A 229 -9.31 13.87 -21.30
N LYS A 230 -8.66 14.28 -22.39
CA LYS A 230 -8.21 15.67 -22.58
C LYS A 230 -9.38 16.64 -22.75
N SER A 231 -10.56 16.14 -23.09
CA SER A 231 -11.79 16.95 -23.17
C SER A 231 -12.42 17.29 -21.81
N LEU A 232 -12.04 16.59 -20.74
CA LEU A 232 -12.52 16.86 -19.39
C LEU A 232 -11.76 18.04 -18.78
N SER A 233 -12.45 18.87 -17.99
CA SER A 233 -11.79 19.96 -17.28
C SER A 233 -10.84 19.41 -16.20
N LYS A 234 -9.85 20.22 -15.83
CA LYS A 234 -8.91 19.86 -14.76
C LYS A 234 -9.58 19.67 -13.41
N GLU A 235 -10.67 20.38 -13.13
CA GLU A 235 -11.49 20.23 -11.92
C GLU A 235 -12.25 18.90 -11.93
N THR A 236 -12.80 18.51 -13.08
CA THR A 236 -13.49 17.22 -13.23
C THR A 236 -12.52 16.05 -13.04
N LEU A 237 -11.37 16.06 -13.73
CA LEU A 237 -10.34 15.04 -13.53
C LEU A 237 -9.77 15.06 -12.11
N GLY A 238 -9.53 16.25 -11.54
CA GLY A 238 -9.06 16.40 -10.16
C GLY A 238 -10.02 15.78 -9.15
N SER A 239 -11.33 15.95 -9.34
CA SER A 239 -12.37 15.31 -8.53
C SER A 239 -12.29 13.78 -8.61
N PHE A 240 -12.16 13.23 -9.82
CA PHE A 240 -12.11 11.78 -10.03
C PHE A 240 -10.84 11.16 -9.42
N VAL A 241 -9.69 11.80 -9.60
CA VAL A 241 -8.41 11.34 -9.06
C VAL A 241 -8.42 11.40 -7.53
N HIS A 242 -8.96 12.47 -6.95
CA HIS A 242 -9.03 12.63 -5.48
C HIS A 242 -9.96 11.59 -4.85
N MET A 243 -11.14 11.38 -5.45
CA MET A 243 -12.06 10.33 -5.03
C MET A 243 -11.40 8.95 -5.12
N GLY A 244 -10.74 8.64 -6.24
CA GLY A 244 -10.04 7.37 -6.41
C GLY A 244 -8.92 7.18 -5.38
N LYS A 245 -8.12 8.22 -5.09
CA LYS A 245 -7.05 8.17 -4.08
C LYS A 245 -7.54 7.85 -2.68
N ILE A 246 -8.77 8.25 -2.34
CA ILE A 246 -9.39 7.89 -1.06
C ILE A 246 -9.96 6.48 -1.12
N MET A 247 -10.68 6.18 -2.20
CA MET A 247 -11.44 4.94 -2.35
C MET A 247 -10.57 3.70 -2.61
N GLU A 248 -9.35 3.84 -3.13
CA GLU A 248 -8.40 2.72 -3.35
C GLU A 248 -8.11 1.96 -2.04
N CYS A 249 -8.10 2.67 -0.91
CA CYS A 249 -7.90 2.07 0.41
C CYS A 249 -9.22 1.67 1.10
N GLY A 250 -10.38 1.97 0.51
CA GLY A 250 -11.69 1.82 1.15
C GLY A 250 -11.90 2.79 2.31
N ALA A 251 -12.57 2.35 3.39
CA ALA A 251 -12.87 3.20 4.55
C ALA A 251 -11.73 3.31 5.58
N GLN A 252 -10.48 3.18 5.14
CA GLN A 252 -9.32 3.31 6.04
C GLN A 252 -9.18 4.72 6.63
N CYS A 253 -9.75 5.72 5.99
CA CYS A 253 -9.83 7.10 6.49
C CYS A 253 -10.92 7.31 7.55
N ALA A 254 -11.81 6.34 7.78
CA ALA A 254 -12.90 6.47 8.74
C ALA A 254 -12.42 6.30 10.20
N ARG A 255 -13.26 6.75 11.14
CA ARG A 255 -13.06 6.58 12.58
C ARG A 255 -14.27 5.89 13.22
N PRO A 256 -14.10 4.72 13.88
CA PRO A 256 -12.92 3.86 13.82
C PRO A 256 -12.60 3.42 12.38
N LYS A 257 -11.34 3.00 12.16
CA LYS A 257 -10.87 2.49 10.87
C LYS A 257 -11.74 1.31 10.45
N SER A 258 -12.30 1.37 9.24
CA SER A 258 -13.13 0.29 8.67
C SER A 258 -12.63 -0.08 7.27
N GLN A 259 -13.23 -1.09 6.66
CA GLN A 259 -12.77 -1.65 5.38
C GLN A 259 -13.51 -1.05 4.19
N ALA A 260 -14.84 -1.07 4.22
CA ALA A 260 -15.66 -0.79 3.06
C ALA A 260 -16.19 0.65 3.05
N ALA A 261 -16.18 1.29 1.88
CA ALA A 261 -16.70 2.64 1.66
C ALA A 261 -17.56 2.71 0.39
N SER A 262 -18.36 3.77 0.28
CA SER A 262 -18.96 4.22 -0.97
C SER A 262 -18.60 5.66 -1.28
N ALA A 263 -18.50 5.95 -2.58
CA ALA A 263 -18.31 7.27 -3.12
C ALA A 263 -19.44 7.65 -4.07
N TYR A 264 -19.97 8.86 -3.95
CA TYR A 264 -20.94 9.43 -4.90
C TYR A 264 -20.34 10.66 -5.53
N ILE A 265 -20.29 10.67 -6.86
CA ILE A 265 -19.68 11.76 -7.63
C ILE A 265 -20.80 12.59 -8.25
N TYR A 266 -20.67 13.91 -8.21
CA TYR A 266 -21.68 14.86 -8.66
C TYR A 266 -21.20 15.66 -9.88
N ASP A 267 -22.13 16.17 -10.68
CA ASP A 267 -21.85 16.97 -11.88
C ASP A 267 -21.15 18.31 -11.56
N ASP A 268 -21.19 18.77 -10.30
CA ASP A 268 -20.53 19.99 -9.83
C ASP A 268 -19.05 19.77 -9.44
N ASN A 269 -18.46 18.64 -9.84
CA ASN A 269 -17.10 18.20 -9.49
C ASN A 269 -16.89 17.94 -7.99
N SER A 270 -17.95 17.79 -7.20
CA SER A 270 -17.83 17.28 -5.83
C SER A 270 -18.04 15.79 -5.73
N PHE A 271 -17.59 15.22 -4.61
CA PHE A 271 -17.91 13.84 -4.28
C PHE A 271 -18.12 13.67 -2.78
N ASP A 272 -18.94 12.70 -2.41
CA ASP A 272 -19.16 12.28 -1.03
C ASP A 272 -18.43 10.96 -0.77
N ILE A 273 -17.90 10.78 0.45
CA ILE A 273 -17.31 9.53 0.94
C ILE A 273 -18.04 9.08 2.19
N ILE A 274 -18.44 7.81 2.21
CA ILE A 274 -19.25 7.22 3.28
C ILE A 274 -18.67 5.85 3.68
N PRO A 275 -18.36 5.61 4.95
CA PRO A 275 -17.99 4.27 5.40
C PRO A 275 -19.24 3.37 5.49
N LEU A 276 -19.13 2.11 5.08
CA LEU A 276 -20.26 1.17 5.17
C LEU A 276 -20.43 0.57 6.57
N ASP A 277 -19.41 0.66 7.42
CA ASP A 277 -19.57 0.29 8.83
C ASP A 277 -20.47 1.33 9.53
N PRO A 278 -21.65 0.94 10.06
CA PRO A 278 -22.57 1.87 10.71
C PRO A 278 -21.99 2.52 11.97
N GLN A 279 -20.95 1.95 12.57
CA GLN A 279 -20.25 2.53 13.73
C GLN A 279 -19.11 3.47 13.34
N ALA A 280 -18.77 3.55 12.06
CA ALA A 280 -17.72 4.43 11.56
C ALA A 280 -18.27 5.73 10.94
N ALA A 281 -17.46 6.78 11.03
CA ALA A 281 -17.69 8.07 10.40
C ALA A 281 -16.42 8.53 9.67
N CYS A 282 -16.58 9.09 8.47
CA CYS A 282 -15.55 9.93 7.88
C CYS A 282 -15.67 11.32 8.49
N VAL A 283 -14.54 11.90 8.92
CA VAL A 283 -14.48 13.27 9.47
C VAL A 283 -13.51 14.11 8.64
N PRO A 284 -13.64 15.45 8.58
CA PRO A 284 -12.89 16.28 7.64
C PRO A 284 -11.38 16.05 7.73
N LEU A 285 -10.86 16.08 8.96
CA LEU A 285 -9.44 15.89 9.24
C LEU A 285 -8.93 14.50 8.81
N SER A 286 -9.72 13.45 8.96
CA SER A 286 -9.27 12.08 8.65
C SER A 286 -9.26 11.79 7.15
N VAL A 287 -10.22 12.36 6.40
CA VAL A 287 -10.24 12.28 4.94
C VAL A 287 -9.13 13.13 4.34
N ALA A 288 -8.97 14.38 4.80
CA ALA A 288 -7.85 15.24 4.41
C ALA A 288 -6.50 14.59 4.73
N ALA A 289 -6.37 13.93 5.89
CA ALA A 289 -5.14 13.26 6.29
C ALA A 289 -4.79 12.00 5.46
N HIS A 290 -5.77 11.43 4.78
CA HIS A 290 -5.59 10.22 4.00
C HIS A 290 -4.89 10.47 2.66
N THR A 291 -4.94 11.71 2.15
CA THR A 291 -4.21 12.09 0.93
C THR A 291 -2.69 12.12 1.13
N LEU A 292 -2.22 12.35 2.38
CA LEU A 292 -0.80 12.31 2.76
C LEU A 292 -0.24 10.87 2.83
N TYR A 293 -1.13 9.90 2.98
CA TYR A 293 -0.77 8.51 3.28
C TYR A 293 -0.01 7.88 2.11
N GLU A 294 1.18 7.36 2.39
CA GLU A 294 2.09 6.70 1.43
C GLU A 294 2.56 7.60 0.28
N LYS A 295 2.49 8.93 0.44
CA LYS A 295 2.95 9.88 -0.57
C LYS A 295 4.20 10.63 -0.14
N PRO A 296 5.11 10.99 -1.05
CA PRO A 296 6.27 11.82 -0.71
C PRO A 296 5.87 13.24 -0.27
N ARG A 297 4.75 13.73 -0.80
CA ARG A 297 4.22 15.08 -0.56
C ARG A 297 2.73 15.02 -0.18
N PRO A 298 2.18 16.04 0.51
CA PRO A 298 0.76 16.07 0.87
C PRO A 298 -0.10 16.92 -0.09
N ASP A 299 0.53 17.79 -0.87
CA ASP A 299 -0.10 18.86 -1.66
C ASP A 299 -0.21 18.52 -3.16
N ILE A 300 0.88 18.00 -3.73
CA ILE A 300 1.01 17.67 -5.14
C ILE A 300 1.30 16.18 -5.26
N LEU A 301 0.34 15.42 -5.79
CA LEU A 301 0.43 13.98 -5.93
C LEU A 301 0.59 13.61 -7.41
N HIS A 302 1.80 13.22 -7.79
CA HIS A 302 2.09 12.78 -9.14
C HIS A 302 1.47 11.41 -9.44
N GLY A 303 1.04 11.23 -10.69
CA GLY A 303 0.56 9.97 -11.24
C GLY A 303 0.81 9.90 -12.75
N PRO A 304 0.36 8.83 -13.43
CA PRO A 304 0.42 8.75 -14.88
C PRO A 304 -0.29 9.94 -15.54
N GLY A 305 0.40 10.62 -16.48
CA GLY A 305 -0.16 11.71 -17.28
C GLY A 305 -0.25 13.10 -16.64
N GLY A 306 0.01 13.24 -15.33
CA GLY A 306 -0.04 14.54 -14.65
C GLY A 306 0.09 14.44 -13.14
N TYR A 307 -0.38 15.46 -12.44
CA TYR A 307 -0.44 15.46 -10.98
C TYR A 307 -1.75 16.05 -10.47
N MET A 308 -2.17 15.56 -9.32
CA MET A 308 -3.28 16.11 -8.56
C MET A 308 -2.79 17.20 -7.60
N ASP A 309 -3.40 18.37 -7.66
CA ASP A 309 -3.18 19.49 -6.75
C ASP A 309 -4.33 19.56 -5.72
N LEU A 310 -3.97 19.47 -4.45
CA LEU A 310 -4.88 19.45 -3.31
C LEU A 310 -4.93 20.78 -2.53
N THR A 311 -4.19 21.80 -2.95
CA THR A 311 -4.00 23.05 -2.20
C THR A 311 -5.28 23.87 -2.01
N LYS A 312 -6.30 23.64 -2.86
CA LYS A 312 -7.60 24.32 -2.78
C LYS A 312 -8.73 23.40 -2.30
N THR A 313 -8.39 22.24 -1.75
CA THR A 313 -9.40 21.27 -1.32
C THR A 313 -10.12 21.69 -0.06
N THR A 314 -11.41 21.37 -0.01
CA THR A 314 -12.27 21.57 1.17
C THR A 314 -13.01 20.29 1.52
N TYR A 315 -13.28 20.11 2.82
CA TYR A 315 -13.88 18.90 3.39
C TYR A 315 -15.02 19.33 4.31
N GLU A 316 -16.25 19.03 3.91
CA GLU A 316 -17.48 19.40 4.62
C GLU A 316 -18.13 18.17 5.26
N GLN A 317 -18.40 18.22 6.56
CA GLN A 317 -19.21 17.20 7.23
C GLN A 317 -20.68 17.39 6.90
N LEU A 318 -21.32 16.35 6.36
CA LEU A 318 -22.76 16.37 6.10
C LEU A 318 -23.58 16.12 7.37
N LYS A 319 -24.88 16.40 7.27
CA LYS A 319 -25.83 16.38 8.41
C LYS A 319 -25.96 15.03 9.12
N ASP A 320 -25.62 13.94 8.45
CA ASP A 320 -25.64 12.59 9.04
C ASP A 320 -24.48 12.32 10.01
N GLY A 321 -23.49 13.21 10.06
CA GLY A 321 -22.29 13.08 10.91
C GLY A 321 -21.36 11.94 10.51
N ARG A 322 -21.58 11.28 9.35
CA ARG A 322 -20.79 10.13 8.88
C ARG A 322 -20.20 10.35 7.51
N THR A 323 -20.83 11.20 6.71
CA THR A 323 -20.46 11.48 5.33
C THR A 323 -19.65 12.76 5.22
N ILE A 324 -18.58 12.70 4.43
CA ILE A 324 -17.78 13.86 4.07
C ILE A 324 -17.96 14.18 2.60
N ARG A 325 -18.15 15.46 2.33
CA ARG A 325 -18.26 16.05 1.02
C ARG A 325 -16.97 16.80 0.68
N VAL A 326 -16.37 16.48 -0.45
CA VAL A 326 -15.04 16.98 -0.86
C VAL A 326 -15.14 17.80 -2.15
N ARG A 327 -14.37 18.89 -2.23
CA ARG A 327 -14.28 19.79 -3.41
C ARG A 327 -12.86 20.28 -3.63
N GLY A 328 -12.62 20.85 -4.81
CA GLY A 328 -11.50 21.79 -5.05
C GLY A 328 -10.17 21.18 -5.49
N ALA A 329 -10.11 19.86 -5.70
CA ALA A 329 -8.93 19.23 -6.31
C ALA A 329 -8.89 19.52 -7.81
N THR A 330 -7.68 19.71 -8.37
CA THR A 330 -7.45 19.83 -9.81
C THR A 330 -6.42 18.82 -10.27
N PHE A 331 -6.52 18.33 -11.50
CA PHE A 331 -5.50 17.51 -12.14
C PHE A 331 -4.81 18.31 -13.24
N GLU A 332 -3.52 18.59 -13.06
CA GLU A 332 -2.71 19.34 -14.01
C GLU A 332 -1.95 18.34 -14.91
N PRO A 333 -2.30 18.24 -16.20
CA PRO A 333 -1.70 17.26 -17.08
C PRO A 333 -0.32 17.68 -17.58
N TYR A 334 0.62 16.75 -17.67
CA TYR A 334 2.00 17.03 -18.10
C TYR A 334 2.10 17.58 -19.53
N TYR A 335 1.23 17.12 -20.44
CA TYR A 335 1.22 17.63 -21.82
C TYR A 335 0.92 19.14 -21.88
N SER A 336 0.18 19.70 -20.91
CA SER A 336 -0.10 21.14 -20.86
C SER A 336 1.13 21.98 -20.50
N GLN A 337 2.16 21.32 -19.97
CA GLN A 337 3.44 21.89 -19.55
C GLN A 337 4.57 21.56 -20.55
N GLY A 338 4.25 20.89 -21.66
CA GLY A 338 5.24 20.43 -22.65
C GLY A 338 6.02 19.19 -22.23
N GLU A 339 5.57 18.50 -21.17
CA GLU A 339 6.18 17.26 -20.68
C GLU A 339 5.53 16.03 -21.33
N ARG A 340 6.32 14.97 -21.52
CA ARG A 340 5.82 13.70 -22.07
C ARG A 340 5.08 12.91 -20.99
N TYR A 341 4.11 12.11 -21.42
CA TYR A 341 3.51 11.11 -20.56
C TYR A 341 4.58 10.10 -20.15
N ALA A 342 4.59 9.68 -18.89
CA ALA A 342 5.45 8.61 -18.43
C ALA A 342 4.66 7.61 -17.59
N VAL A 343 5.06 6.35 -17.67
CA VAL A 343 4.56 5.27 -16.81
C VAL A 343 5.66 4.85 -15.85
N LYS A 344 5.27 4.45 -14.63
CA LYS A 344 6.19 3.88 -13.67
C LYS A 344 6.40 2.40 -13.95
N LEU A 345 7.63 2.00 -14.23
CA LEU A 345 8.09 0.63 -14.28
C LEU A 345 8.42 0.12 -12.87
N GLU A 346 7.89 -1.05 -12.52
CA GLU A 346 8.18 -1.75 -11.27
C GLU A 346 8.69 -3.17 -11.56
N GLY A 347 9.70 -3.61 -10.80
CA GLY A 347 10.31 -4.93 -10.96
C GLY A 347 11.13 -5.32 -9.74
N GLY A 348 11.16 -6.62 -9.46
CA GLY A 348 11.98 -7.21 -8.40
C GLY A 348 12.81 -8.35 -8.95
N ARG A 349 13.98 -8.59 -8.36
CA ARG A 349 14.90 -9.66 -8.75
C ARG A 349 15.26 -10.58 -7.59
N LEU A 350 15.80 -11.75 -7.93
CA LEU A 350 16.47 -12.62 -6.97
C LEU A 350 17.86 -12.06 -6.67
N ARG A 351 18.13 -11.79 -5.39
CA ARG A 351 19.47 -11.42 -4.92
C ARG A 351 20.32 -12.65 -4.58
N GLY A 352 19.68 -13.72 -4.12
CA GLY A 352 20.30 -14.96 -3.67
C GLY A 352 19.36 -15.74 -2.76
N TYR A 353 19.90 -16.55 -1.86
CA TYR A 353 19.16 -17.35 -0.88
C TYR A 353 19.53 -16.91 0.53
N ARG A 354 18.56 -16.94 1.44
CA ARG A 354 18.70 -16.41 2.80
C ARG A 354 18.48 -17.49 3.86
N THR A 355 19.42 -17.55 4.79
CA THR A 355 19.29 -18.33 6.03
C THR A 355 19.48 -17.42 7.22
N VAL A 356 18.63 -17.59 8.23
CA VAL A 356 18.74 -16.87 9.49
C VAL A 356 18.92 -17.83 10.66
N PHE A 357 19.54 -17.34 11.74
CA PHE A 357 19.36 -17.92 13.07
C PHE A 357 19.05 -16.82 14.06
N ILE A 358 18.39 -17.21 15.15
CA ILE A 358 17.90 -16.28 16.16
C ILE A 358 18.29 -16.74 17.55
N GLY A 359 18.52 -15.79 18.44
CA GLY A 359 18.89 -16.07 19.83
C GLY A 359 19.26 -14.82 20.61
N SER A 360 19.79 -15.01 21.81
CA SER A 360 20.11 -13.91 22.71
C SER A 360 21.43 -14.06 23.46
N PHE A 361 22.00 -12.91 23.80
CA PHE A 361 23.10 -12.78 24.76
C PHE A 361 22.57 -12.15 26.04
N ILE A 362 22.95 -12.70 27.19
CA ILE A 362 22.57 -12.16 28.51
C ILE A 362 23.77 -11.79 29.38
N ASP A 363 24.98 -12.23 29.01
CA ASP A 363 26.18 -11.92 29.78
C ASP A 363 26.55 -10.44 29.61
N PRO A 364 26.50 -9.61 30.67
CA PRO A 364 26.81 -8.19 30.59
C PRO A 364 28.27 -7.91 30.19
N ILE A 365 29.21 -8.83 30.47
CA ILE A 365 30.62 -8.69 30.06
C ILE A 365 30.73 -8.83 28.55
N LEU A 366 30.03 -9.80 27.94
CA LEU A 366 29.99 -9.97 26.49
C LEU A 366 29.28 -8.79 25.83
N ILE A 367 28.10 -8.42 26.34
CA ILE A 367 27.27 -7.34 25.80
C ILE A 367 28.06 -6.02 25.75
N SER A 368 28.87 -5.71 26.77
CA SER A 368 29.70 -4.50 26.81
C SER A 368 30.73 -4.38 25.67
N GLN A 369 31.03 -5.48 24.98
CA GLN A 369 31.97 -5.57 23.87
C GLN A 369 31.36 -6.25 22.63
N LEU A 370 30.03 -6.22 22.50
CA LEU A 370 29.27 -6.97 21.49
C LEU A 370 29.78 -6.73 20.07
N ASP A 371 30.08 -5.49 19.68
CA ASP A 371 30.57 -5.17 18.32
C ASP A 371 31.85 -5.92 17.97
N LYS A 372 32.81 -5.98 18.91
CA LYS A 372 34.07 -6.71 18.72
C LYS A 372 33.83 -8.21 18.61
N VAL A 373 32.86 -8.74 19.36
CA VAL A 373 32.48 -10.15 19.33
C VAL A 373 31.81 -10.49 17.99
N LEU A 374 30.83 -9.69 17.55
CA LEU A 374 30.16 -9.90 16.26
C LEU A 374 31.14 -9.78 15.09
N ALA A 375 32.06 -8.80 15.11
CA ALA A 375 33.11 -8.69 14.10
C ALA A 375 33.98 -9.96 14.04
N ARG A 376 34.43 -10.46 15.20
CA ARG A 376 35.19 -11.71 15.28
C ARG A 376 34.42 -12.92 14.75
N ILE A 377 33.10 -12.96 14.97
CA ILE A 377 32.24 -14.05 14.45
C ILE A 377 32.17 -13.98 12.93
N LYS A 378 32.08 -12.78 12.34
CA LYS A 378 32.16 -12.61 10.88
C LYS A 378 33.51 -13.06 10.33
N ASP A 379 34.61 -12.67 10.96
CA ASP A 379 35.96 -13.08 10.56
C ASP A 379 36.11 -14.61 10.64
N TYR A 380 35.56 -15.24 11.67
CA TYR A 380 35.54 -16.69 11.82
C TYR A 380 34.73 -17.35 10.69
N ALA A 381 33.51 -16.88 10.42
CA ALA A 381 32.69 -17.39 9.32
C ALA A 381 33.43 -17.23 7.97
N GLY A 382 34.04 -16.06 7.74
CA GLY A 382 34.87 -15.81 6.56
C GLY A 382 36.07 -16.74 6.45
N PHE A 383 36.74 -17.02 7.56
CA PHE A 383 37.85 -17.96 7.61
C PHE A 383 37.42 -19.39 7.25
N GLN A 384 36.29 -19.87 7.77
CA GLN A 384 35.78 -21.21 7.46
C GLN A 384 35.35 -21.38 6.00
N HIS A 385 34.98 -20.29 5.33
CA HIS A 385 34.46 -20.30 3.96
C HIS A 385 35.45 -19.74 2.92
N LYS A 386 36.75 -19.67 3.21
CA LYS A 386 37.78 -19.21 2.25
C LYS A 386 37.83 -19.96 0.93
N HIS A 387 37.33 -21.19 0.90
CA HIS A 387 37.29 -22.06 -0.27
C HIS A 387 36.03 -21.84 -1.14
N ILE A 388 35.05 -21.07 -0.65
CA ILE A 388 33.81 -20.76 -1.37
C ILE A 388 34.07 -19.59 -2.33
N THR A 389 33.73 -19.80 -3.60
CA THR A 389 33.86 -18.79 -4.65
C THR A 389 32.58 -17.99 -4.90
N GLU A 390 31.43 -18.51 -4.46
CA GLU A 390 30.14 -17.82 -4.50
C GLU A 390 30.19 -16.53 -3.68
N LYS A 391 29.50 -15.48 -4.14
CA LYS A 391 29.30 -14.29 -3.32
C LYS A 391 28.39 -14.62 -2.13
N TRP A 392 28.78 -14.16 -0.95
CA TRP A 392 27.95 -14.24 0.25
C TRP A 392 28.19 -13.06 1.18
N ASP A 393 27.21 -12.76 2.03
CA ASP A 393 27.29 -11.73 3.07
C ASP A 393 26.67 -12.25 4.37
N LEU A 394 27.14 -11.72 5.50
CA LEU A 394 26.69 -12.07 6.85
C LEU A 394 26.63 -10.83 7.74
N ASN A 395 25.48 -10.63 8.36
CA ASN A 395 25.29 -9.54 9.31
C ASN A 395 24.25 -9.88 10.38
N PHE A 396 24.09 -8.98 11.33
CA PHE A 396 23.27 -9.18 12.52
C PHE A 396 22.31 -8.01 12.69
N HIS A 397 21.03 -8.31 12.86
CA HIS A 397 20.09 -7.40 13.49
C HIS A 397 20.27 -7.52 15.01
N VAL A 398 20.40 -6.38 15.69
CA VAL A 398 20.64 -6.33 17.14
C VAL A 398 19.51 -5.55 17.80
N TYR A 399 18.79 -6.19 18.70
CA TYR A 399 17.62 -5.63 19.38
C TYR A 399 17.81 -5.55 20.89
N GLY A 400 17.30 -4.48 21.50
CA GLY A 400 17.35 -4.28 22.96
C GLY A 400 18.68 -3.74 23.48
N ARG A 401 19.59 -3.30 22.60
CA ARG A 401 20.83 -2.65 22.98
C ARG A 401 20.55 -1.19 23.36
N ASP A 402 20.92 -0.83 24.58
CA ASP A 402 20.92 0.55 25.06
C ASP A 402 22.29 1.20 24.79
N GLU A 403 22.32 2.44 24.32
CA GLU A 403 23.55 3.22 24.16
C GLU A 403 24.20 3.53 25.53
N ASN A 404 23.39 3.60 26.59
CA ASN A 404 23.81 3.82 27.97
C ASN A 404 23.95 2.51 28.75
N TRP A 405 24.41 1.44 28.11
CA TRP A 405 24.64 0.17 28.77
C TRP A 405 25.63 0.31 29.93
N THR A 406 25.12 0.31 31.15
CA THR A 406 25.90 0.35 32.39
C THR A 406 25.83 -0.99 33.10
N LEU A 407 26.96 -1.46 33.62
CA LEU A 407 27.02 -2.65 34.48
C LEU A 407 26.19 -2.39 35.74
N GLY A 408 25.00 -2.99 35.81
CA GLY A 408 24.11 -3.13 36.98
C GLY A 408 24.01 -1.94 37.95
N SER A 409 22.86 -1.27 37.99
CA SER A 409 22.54 -0.32 39.07
C SER A 409 22.29 -1.03 40.41
N GLY A 410 22.77 -0.48 41.52
CA GLY A 410 22.42 -0.94 42.88
C GLY A 410 23.32 -1.99 43.52
N GLY A 411 24.62 -2.04 43.16
CA GLY A 411 25.61 -2.87 43.85
C GLY A 411 25.60 -4.36 43.50
N ARG A 412 24.80 -4.77 42.50
CA ARG A 412 24.83 -6.11 41.90
C ARG A 412 25.25 -6.02 40.43
N PRO A 413 26.55 -6.15 40.11
CA PRO A 413 27.06 -5.89 38.74
C PRO A 413 26.51 -6.82 37.66
N TYR A 414 25.86 -7.93 38.03
CA TYR A 414 25.27 -8.92 37.12
C TYR A 414 23.74 -9.04 37.24
N ALA A 415 23.09 -8.29 38.13
CA ALA A 415 21.64 -8.34 38.27
C ALA A 415 21.00 -7.30 37.34
N GLY A 416 20.08 -7.73 36.47
CA GLY A 416 19.22 -6.82 35.71
C GLY A 416 19.76 -6.33 34.36
N SER A 417 20.80 -6.94 33.79
CA SER A 417 21.18 -6.66 32.40
C SER A 417 20.06 -7.12 31.45
N LYS A 418 19.46 -6.18 30.71
CA LYS A 418 18.48 -6.51 29.66
C LYS A 418 19.17 -7.34 28.58
N GLY A 419 18.77 -8.60 28.39
CA GLY A 419 19.35 -9.43 27.33
C GLY A 419 19.21 -8.76 25.96
N ILE A 420 20.19 -8.96 25.09
CA ILE A 420 20.15 -8.52 23.70
C ILE A 420 19.68 -9.69 22.85
N PHE A 421 18.69 -9.45 22.00
CA PHE A 421 18.24 -10.41 21.00
C PHE A 421 18.91 -10.12 19.66
N ILE A 422 19.34 -11.16 18.96
CA ILE A 422 19.92 -11.04 17.62
C ILE A 422 19.21 -11.92 16.62
N VAL A 423 19.15 -11.41 15.39
CA VAL A 423 18.84 -12.20 14.18
C VAL A 423 20.07 -12.11 13.30
N ALA A 424 20.79 -13.22 13.15
CA ALA A 424 21.87 -13.29 12.16
C ALA A 424 21.26 -13.62 10.80
N GLU A 425 21.71 -12.94 9.76
CA GLU A 425 21.21 -13.09 8.40
C GLU A 425 22.39 -13.30 7.44
N ALA A 426 22.42 -14.48 6.83
CA ALA A 426 23.35 -14.82 5.76
C ALA A 426 22.60 -14.86 4.43
N VAL A 427 23.20 -14.27 3.39
CA VAL A 427 22.73 -14.36 2.01
C VAL A 427 23.86 -14.84 1.12
N ALA A 428 23.58 -15.76 0.19
CA ALA A 428 24.55 -16.26 -0.79
C ALA A 428 23.89 -16.61 -2.12
N GLU A 429 24.69 -16.86 -3.16
CA GLU A 429 24.20 -17.31 -4.47
C GLU A 429 23.44 -18.65 -4.41
N SER A 430 23.80 -19.54 -3.47
CA SER A 430 23.07 -20.78 -3.19
C SER A 430 22.55 -20.88 -1.75
N GLN A 431 21.43 -21.59 -1.58
CA GLN A 431 20.86 -21.89 -0.26
C GLN A 431 21.83 -22.67 0.62
N GLN A 432 22.63 -23.56 0.01
CA GLN A 432 23.62 -24.36 0.72
C GLN A 432 24.71 -23.49 1.36
N VAL A 433 25.29 -22.54 0.61
CA VAL A 433 26.31 -21.62 1.14
C VAL A 433 25.72 -20.70 2.19
N ALA A 434 24.53 -20.13 1.95
CA ALA A 434 23.86 -19.28 2.94
C ALA A 434 23.66 -20.02 4.27
N THR A 435 23.21 -21.27 4.23
CA THR A 435 23.05 -22.11 5.42
C THR A 435 24.38 -22.45 6.08
N SER A 436 25.42 -22.77 5.30
CA SER A 436 26.74 -23.09 5.84
C SER A 436 27.39 -21.90 6.57
N VAL A 437 27.31 -20.71 5.98
CA VAL A 437 27.78 -19.46 6.59
C VAL A 437 27.02 -19.17 7.88
N CYS A 438 25.68 -19.27 7.85
CA CYS A 438 24.83 -19.04 9.00
C CYS A 438 25.13 -20.02 10.14
N ALA A 439 25.34 -21.31 9.83
CA ALA A 439 25.71 -22.33 10.80
C ALA A 439 27.06 -22.03 11.46
N SER A 440 28.08 -21.65 10.68
CA SER A 440 29.39 -21.28 11.24
C SER A 440 29.32 -20.02 12.12
N ALA A 441 28.53 -19.03 11.70
CA ALA A 441 28.30 -17.83 12.49
C ALA A 441 27.60 -18.13 13.82
N ARG A 442 26.64 -19.06 13.84
CA ARG A 442 26.00 -19.53 15.08
C ARG A 442 26.98 -20.21 16.02
N ILE A 443 27.85 -21.09 15.49
CA ILE A 443 28.95 -21.70 16.27
C ILE A 443 29.86 -20.62 16.85
N GLY A 444 30.17 -19.59 16.06
CA GLY A 444 30.86 -18.40 16.53
C GLY A 444 30.13 -17.70 17.68
N CYS A 445 28.82 -17.49 17.58
CA CYS A 445 28.03 -16.91 18.68
C CYS A 445 28.13 -17.74 19.96
N ILE A 446 28.15 -19.07 19.88
CA ILE A 446 28.21 -19.95 21.05
C ILE A 446 29.61 -19.92 21.70
N HIS A 447 30.68 -19.96 20.89
CA HIS A 447 32.03 -20.28 21.38
C HIS A 447 33.06 -19.16 21.24
N ALA A 448 32.72 -18.01 20.64
CA ALA A 448 33.67 -16.92 20.45
C ALA A 448 34.25 -16.47 21.81
N PRO A 449 35.58 -16.39 21.96
CA PRO A 449 36.17 -15.87 23.18
C PRO A 449 35.93 -14.38 23.29
N TYR A 450 35.85 -13.86 24.52
CA TYR A 450 35.80 -12.42 24.80
C TYR A 450 36.59 -12.09 26.06
N GLN A 451 37.03 -10.84 26.19
CA GLN A 451 37.86 -10.44 27.32
C GLN A 451 37.04 -10.51 28.61
N GLY A 452 37.58 -11.19 29.63
CA GLY A 452 36.89 -11.36 30.91
C GLY A 452 35.80 -12.44 30.91
N GLN A 453 35.76 -13.32 29.90
CA GLN A 453 34.82 -14.43 29.80
C GLN A 453 34.84 -15.33 31.05
N LYS A 454 33.65 -15.55 31.60
CA LYS A 454 33.41 -16.46 32.74
C LYS A 454 32.58 -17.68 32.34
N ALA A 455 31.62 -17.51 31.44
CA ALA A 455 30.82 -18.60 30.89
C ALA A 455 31.59 -19.32 29.79
N THR A 456 32.13 -20.51 30.09
CA THR A 456 32.94 -21.30 29.14
C THR A 456 32.14 -22.39 28.42
N SER A 457 30.93 -22.70 28.88
CA SER A 457 30.04 -23.71 28.30
C SER A 457 29.17 -23.20 27.14
N GLY A 458 29.26 -21.91 26.80
CA GLY A 458 28.50 -21.29 25.72
C GLY A 458 27.99 -19.88 26.07
N ASN A 459 28.01 -19.00 25.08
CA ASN A 459 27.66 -17.59 25.25
C ASN A 459 26.22 -17.26 24.84
N PHE A 460 25.60 -18.13 24.03
CA PHE A 460 24.44 -17.79 23.21
C PHE A 460 23.25 -18.70 23.51
N GLY A 461 22.10 -18.11 23.84
CA GLY A 461 20.83 -18.83 23.95
C GLY A 461 20.13 -18.88 22.60
N PHE A 462 19.98 -20.06 22.00
CA PHE A 462 19.41 -20.25 20.66
C PHE A 462 18.54 -21.51 20.60
N GLY A 463 17.98 -21.81 19.42
CA GLY A 463 17.23 -23.05 19.22
C GLY A 463 15.73 -22.92 19.48
N LEU A 464 15.13 -21.77 19.16
CA LEU A 464 13.68 -21.58 19.27
C LEU A 464 12.96 -22.66 18.44
N GLY A 465 12.12 -23.45 19.11
CA GLY A 465 11.43 -24.60 18.48
C GLY A 465 12.35 -25.75 18.06
N GLY A 466 13.56 -25.85 18.63
CA GLY A 466 14.54 -26.89 18.30
C GLY A 466 15.22 -26.70 16.93
N LYS A 467 15.05 -25.54 16.30
CA LYS A 467 15.67 -25.20 15.01
C LYS A 467 16.89 -24.31 15.24
N ASN A 468 18.02 -24.73 14.69
CA ASN A 468 19.29 -24.03 14.81
C ASN A 468 19.46 -22.97 13.71
N GLU A 469 19.10 -23.33 12.48
CA GLU A 469 19.07 -22.46 11.31
C GLU A 469 17.67 -22.53 10.67
N LEU A 470 17.24 -21.41 10.10
CA LEU A 470 15.98 -21.26 9.40
C LEU A 470 16.26 -20.83 7.96
N GLU A 471 16.12 -21.75 7.03
CA GLU A 471 16.15 -21.44 5.60
C GLU A 471 14.87 -20.69 5.25
N THR A 472 15.02 -19.43 4.83
CA THR A 472 13.89 -18.60 4.40
C THR A 472 13.72 -18.60 2.89
N GLY A 473 14.60 -19.32 2.17
CA GLY A 473 14.54 -19.47 0.73
C GLY A 473 15.05 -18.23 -0.02
N PRO A 474 14.52 -17.98 -1.23
CA PRO A 474 14.85 -16.82 -2.06
C PRO A 474 14.81 -15.48 -1.31
N CYS A 475 15.91 -14.73 -1.41
CA CYS A 475 16.03 -13.34 -0.98
C CYS A 475 15.87 -12.43 -2.18
N THR A 476 14.90 -11.51 -2.13
CA THR A 476 14.54 -10.67 -3.27
C THR A 476 14.75 -9.19 -2.94
N GLU A 477 14.96 -8.37 -3.97
CA GLU A 477 15.09 -6.92 -3.84
C GLU A 477 14.45 -6.22 -5.04
N PHE A 478 14.00 -4.97 -4.85
CA PHE A 478 13.55 -4.15 -5.97
C PHE A 478 14.75 -3.82 -6.86
N SER A 479 14.55 -3.97 -8.17
CA SER A 479 15.56 -3.71 -9.21
C SER A 479 15.08 -2.66 -10.21
N VAL A 480 13.76 -2.52 -10.39
CA VAL A 480 13.16 -1.51 -11.26
C VAL A 480 12.14 -0.71 -10.46
N TYR A 481 12.34 0.61 -10.39
CA TYR A 481 11.40 1.58 -9.83
C TYR A 481 11.56 2.93 -10.56
N HIS A 482 11.31 2.92 -11.87
CA HIS A 482 11.73 3.99 -12.79
C HIS A 482 10.55 4.54 -13.59
N LEU A 483 10.63 5.79 -14.05
CA LEU A 483 9.70 6.36 -15.02
C LEU A 483 10.24 6.14 -16.42
N MET A 484 9.41 5.59 -17.30
CA MET A 484 9.69 5.45 -18.73
C MET A 484 8.81 6.42 -19.52
N SER A 485 9.45 7.31 -20.27
CA SER A 485 8.78 8.27 -21.14
C SER A 485 8.12 7.59 -22.33
N LEU A 486 6.89 7.99 -22.63
CA LEU A 486 6.07 7.46 -23.71
C LEU A 486 5.93 8.47 -24.85
N ALA A 487 5.87 7.96 -26.08
CA ALA A 487 5.40 8.71 -27.24
C ALA A 487 3.86 8.81 -27.20
N GLU A 488 3.30 9.77 -27.92
CA GLU A 488 1.84 9.97 -27.97
C GLU A 488 1.13 8.73 -28.53
N GLY A 489 0.13 8.24 -27.78
CA GLY A 489 -0.65 7.06 -28.11
C GLY A 489 -0.13 5.76 -27.49
N GLU A 490 1.08 5.76 -26.92
CA GLU A 490 1.63 4.59 -26.24
C GLU A 490 1.00 4.37 -24.84
N GLU A 491 0.40 5.41 -24.24
CA GLU A 491 -0.27 5.33 -22.93
C GLU A 491 -1.55 4.48 -22.93
N GLY A 492 -2.11 4.22 -24.10
CA GLY A 492 -3.34 3.46 -24.27
C GLY A 492 -3.14 1.95 -24.32
N ALA A 493 -4.23 1.27 -24.62
CA ALA A 493 -4.29 -0.15 -24.90
C ALA A 493 -4.96 -0.45 -26.24
N ARG A 494 -4.84 -1.70 -26.69
CA ARG A 494 -5.62 -2.24 -27.80
C ARG A 494 -6.18 -3.62 -27.52
N TYR A 495 -7.27 -3.97 -28.22
CA TYR A 495 -7.80 -5.33 -28.19
C TYR A 495 -6.82 -6.30 -28.85
N ALA A 496 -6.64 -7.45 -28.21
CA ALA A 496 -5.94 -8.60 -28.76
C ALA A 496 -6.81 -9.86 -28.64
N GLU A 497 -6.69 -10.77 -29.62
CA GLU A 497 -7.44 -12.04 -29.62
C GLU A 497 -6.98 -12.99 -28.51
N SER A 498 -5.71 -12.90 -28.10
CA SER A 498 -5.13 -13.60 -26.96
C SER A 498 -4.08 -12.75 -26.25
N HIS A 499 -3.68 -13.18 -25.05
CA HIS A 499 -2.64 -12.51 -24.29
C HIS A 499 -1.30 -12.53 -25.04
N GLU A 500 -0.93 -13.67 -25.64
CA GLU A 500 0.30 -13.86 -26.42
C GLU A 500 0.34 -12.98 -27.67
N ALA A 501 -0.79 -12.86 -28.37
CA ALA A 501 -0.92 -11.96 -29.51
C ALA A 501 -0.71 -10.51 -29.08
N GLY A 502 -1.24 -10.12 -27.91
CA GLY A 502 -1.05 -8.80 -27.34
C GLY A 502 0.40 -8.47 -26.96
N ILE A 503 1.17 -9.44 -26.44
CA ILE A 503 2.61 -9.26 -26.15
C ILE A 503 3.38 -8.92 -27.42
N ALA A 504 3.18 -9.69 -28.50
CA ALA A 504 3.83 -9.46 -29.80
C ALA A 504 3.52 -8.08 -30.39
N ASP A 505 2.49 -7.45 -29.84
CA ASP A 505 1.90 -6.22 -30.27
C ASP A 505 2.36 -4.99 -29.43
N THR A 506 3.27 -5.18 -28.48
CA THR A 506 3.86 -4.12 -27.64
C THR A 506 5.15 -3.51 -28.20
N GLU A 507 5.31 -3.47 -29.53
CA GLU A 507 6.43 -2.80 -30.20
C GLU A 507 6.45 -1.27 -29.95
N ASP A 508 7.62 -0.64 -30.03
CA ASP A 508 7.74 0.83 -29.92
C ASP A 508 6.88 1.54 -30.99
N GLY A 509 6.19 2.61 -30.58
CA GLY A 509 5.23 3.33 -31.42
C GLY A 509 3.82 2.72 -31.43
N LYS A 510 3.59 1.62 -30.71
CA LYS A 510 2.25 1.03 -30.47
C LYS A 510 1.83 1.22 -29.00
N PRO A 511 0.51 1.15 -28.71
CA PRO A 511 0.00 1.11 -27.33
C PRO A 511 0.80 0.13 -26.48
N LEU A 512 1.17 0.56 -25.27
CA LEU A 512 1.99 -0.24 -24.35
C LEU A 512 1.20 -1.41 -23.76
N PHE A 513 -0.11 -1.24 -23.65
CA PHE A 513 -1.00 -2.19 -22.99
C PHE A 513 -1.92 -2.88 -24.00
N HIS A 514 -2.55 -3.97 -23.57
CA HIS A 514 -3.58 -4.66 -24.34
C HIS A 514 -4.66 -5.22 -23.44
N TRP A 515 -5.82 -5.52 -24.04
CA TRP A 515 -6.86 -6.26 -23.35
C TRP A 515 -7.39 -7.41 -24.19
N THR A 516 -7.88 -8.44 -23.50
CA THR A 516 -8.61 -9.58 -24.08
C THR A 516 -10.03 -9.60 -23.53
N LYS A 517 -10.91 -10.35 -24.20
CA LYS A 517 -12.30 -10.54 -23.77
C LYS A 517 -12.65 -12.02 -23.80
N VAL A 518 -13.32 -12.50 -22.77
CA VAL A 518 -13.84 -13.87 -22.71
C VAL A 518 -15.22 -13.90 -22.05
N THR A 519 -16.13 -14.70 -22.60
CA THR A 519 -17.41 -14.99 -21.94
C THR A 519 -17.23 -16.25 -21.08
N ILE A 520 -17.59 -16.16 -19.81
CA ILE A 520 -17.44 -17.24 -18.81
C ILE A 520 -18.82 -17.60 -18.24
N GLY A 521 -19.07 -18.90 -18.09
CA GLY A 521 -20.34 -19.43 -17.60
C GLY A 521 -21.34 -19.78 -18.71
N LYS A 522 -22.39 -20.53 -18.35
CA LYS A 522 -23.33 -21.13 -19.31
C LYS A 522 -24.63 -20.34 -19.46
N GLY A 523 -25.02 -19.57 -18.45
CA GLY A 523 -26.30 -18.84 -18.43
C GLY A 523 -27.52 -19.78 -18.47
N GLU A 524 -27.42 -20.97 -17.87
CA GLU A 524 -28.55 -21.91 -17.79
C GLU A 524 -29.66 -21.34 -16.89
N GLU A 525 -30.93 -21.53 -17.25
CA GLU A 525 -32.05 -21.15 -16.38
C GLU A 525 -32.00 -21.95 -15.07
N SER A 526 -31.78 -21.26 -13.94
CA SER A 526 -31.91 -21.86 -12.63
C SER A 526 -33.37 -21.88 -12.20
N GLN A 527 -33.94 -23.06 -11.91
CA GLN A 527 -35.15 -23.13 -11.10
C GLN A 527 -34.84 -22.59 -9.70
N PRO A 528 -35.73 -21.77 -9.10
CA PRO A 528 -35.52 -21.28 -7.74
C PRO A 528 -35.56 -22.47 -6.78
N LYS A 529 -34.40 -22.84 -6.25
CA LYS A 529 -34.32 -23.69 -5.06
C LYS A 529 -34.17 -22.78 -3.86
N GLU A 530 -35.02 -22.99 -2.86
CA GLU A 530 -34.84 -22.41 -1.53
C GLU A 530 -33.42 -22.71 -1.04
N ALA A 531 -32.76 -21.69 -0.50
CA ALA A 531 -31.40 -21.81 0.01
C ALA A 531 -31.37 -22.81 1.18
N GLU A 532 -30.82 -24.00 0.94
CA GLU A 532 -30.41 -24.89 2.03
C GLU A 532 -29.25 -24.23 2.77
N THR A 533 -29.47 -23.91 4.04
CA THR A 533 -28.43 -23.49 4.97
C THR A 533 -27.43 -24.62 5.16
N ALA A 534 -26.29 -24.56 4.46
CA ALA A 534 -25.17 -25.46 4.70
C ALA A 534 -24.65 -25.28 6.14
N THR A 535 -24.75 -26.34 6.92
CA THR A 535 -24.14 -26.45 8.25
C THR A 535 -22.64 -26.74 8.10
N ASN A 536 -21.83 -25.69 8.04
CA ASN A 536 -20.38 -25.85 8.14
C ASN A 536 -20.02 -26.23 9.59
N GLY A 537 -19.37 -27.38 9.74
CA GLY A 537 -18.75 -27.81 11.00
C GLY A 537 -17.73 -26.78 11.47
N VAL A 538 -17.96 -26.25 12.67
CA VAL A 538 -17.13 -25.19 13.27
C VAL A 538 -16.09 -25.83 14.18
N ASN A 539 -14.83 -25.86 13.74
CA ASN A 539 -13.71 -25.82 14.69
C ASN A 539 -13.33 -24.35 14.88
N GLY A 540 -13.60 -23.83 16.09
CA GLY A 540 -13.31 -22.46 16.50
C GLY A 540 -14.56 -21.58 16.45
N ALA A 541 -15.19 -21.35 17.61
CA ALA A 541 -16.30 -20.43 17.75
C ALA A 541 -15.87 -19.01 17.34
N ALA A 542 -16.09 -18.65 16.08
CA ALA A 542 -15.98 -17.26 15.63
C ALA A 542 -17.06 -16.46 16.37
N LYS A 543 -16.64 -15.45 17.14
CA LYS A 543 -17.58 -14.46 17.68
C LYS A 543 -18.32 -13.86 16.50
N ARG A 544 -19.66 -14.01 16.47
CA ARG A 544 -20.53 -13.45 15.42
C ARG A 544 -20.51 -11.92 15.36
N ASP A 545 -20.05 -11.28 16.44
CA ASP A 545 -19.89 -9.83 16.54
C ASP A 545 -18.45 -9.48 16.95
N TRP A 546 -17.59 -9.22 15.97
CA TRP A 546 -16.36 -8.47 16.22
C TRP A 546 -16.70 -6.98 16.17
N LYS A 547 -16.75 -6.32 17.33
CA LYS A 547 -16.80 -4.86 17.41
C LYS A 547 -15.37 -4.37 17.56
N ALA A 548 -14.89 -3.59 16.58
CA ALA A 548 -13.63 -2.89 16.74
C ALA A 548 -13.74 -1.91 17.92
N PRO A 549 -12.76 -1.85 18.83
CA PRO A 549 -12.78 -0.89 19.92
C PRO A 549 -12.77 0.54 19.36
N MET A 550 -13.60 1.41 19.94
CA MET A 550 -13.62 2.84 19.62
C MET A 550 -12.31 3.46 20.12
N PHE A 551 -11.53 4.05 19.22
CA PHE A 551 -10.37 4.84 19.61
C PHE A 551 -10.83 6.23 20.01
N GLU A 552 -10.89 6.50 21.31
CA GLU A 552 -10.95 7.87 21.81
C GLU A 552 -9.58 8.54 21.60
N ILE A 553 -9.58 9.76 21.09
CA ILE A 553 -8.36 10.58 21.06
C ILE A 553 -8.02 10.87 22.52
N ALA A 554 -6.83 10.46 22.96
CA ALA A 554 -6.38 10.76 24.31
C ALA A 554 -6.42 12.28 24.54
N PRO A 555 -6.99 12.76 25.66
CA PRO A 555 -7.01 14.18 25.97
C PRO A 555 -5.58 14.69 26.10
N LEU A 556 -5.38 15.97 25.79
CA LEU A 556 -4.08 16.62 25.97
C LEU A 556 -3.66 16.50 27.44
N PRO A 557 -2.43 16.03 27.72
CA PRO A 557 -1.96 15.95 29.10
C PRO A 557 -1.86 17.35 29.70
N SER A 558 -1.99 17.43 31.03
CA SER A 558 -1.93 18.69 31.76
C SER A 558 -0.55 19.36 31.73
N ASN A 559 0.50 18.61 31.40
CA ASN A 559 1.86 19.08 31.29
C ASN A 559 2.58 18.42 30.10
N PRO A 560 2.26 18.81 28.86
CA PRO A 560 2.90 18.24 27.68
C PRO A 560 4.38 18.65 27.64
N ARG A 561 5.27 17.70 27.34
CA ARG A 561 6.72 17.90 27.25
C ARG A 561 7.27 17.55 25.89
N PHE A 562 6.64 16.61 25.20
CA PHE A 562 7.10 16.10 23.93
C PHE A 562 6.05 16.33 22.83
N LEU A 563 6.50 16.31 21.58
CA LEU A 563 5.60 16.44 20.43
C LEU A 563 4.51 15.37 20.42
N GLY A 564 4.83 14.14 20.83
CA GLY A 564 3.87 13.05 20.95
C GLY A 564 2.74 13.31 21.96
N ASP A 565 2.93 14.22 22.92
CA ASP A 565 1.90 14.60 23.90
C ASP A 565 0.79 15.47 23.27
N ILE A 566 1.12 16.19 22.19
CA ILE A 566 0.25 17.20 21.58
C ILE A 566 -0.21 16.83 20.17
N ALA A 567 0.37 15.78 19.59
CA ALA A 567 0.01 15.23 18.28
C ALA A 567 -0.70 13.88 18.47
N PRO A 568 -2.03 13.77 18.26
CA PRO A 568 -2.75 12.50 18.38
C PRO A 568 -2.30 11.42 17.38
N VAL A 569 -1.67 11.82 16.28
CA VAL A 569 -1.12 10.90 15.29
C VAL A 569 0.29 11.36 14.95
N VAL A 570 1.25 10.50 15.26
CA VAL A 570 2.62 10.56 14.76
C VAL A 570 2.88 9.19 14.15
N ARG A 571 3.13 9.14 12.85
CA ARG A 571 3.29 7.87 12.11
C ARG A 571 4.41 7.98 11.11
N SER A 572 4.95 6.83 10.74
CA SER A 572 5.83 6.69 9.59
C SER A 572 5.34 5.58 8.68
N LYS A 573 5.71 5.70 7.40
CA LYS A 573 5.35 4.74 6.36
C LYS A 573 6.34 4.87 5.19
N ASN A 574 6.40 3.87 4.32
CA ASN A 574 7.06 3.98 3.02
C ASN A 574 6.26 4.91 2.08
N SER A 575 6.95 5.70 1.25
CA SER A 575 6.36 6.46 0.13
C SER A 575 6.84 5.97 -1.24
N GLY A 576 7.39 4.75 -1.25
CA GLY A 576 8.10 4.09 -2.33
C GLY A 576 9.12 3.11 -1.72
N PRO A 577 9.80 2.26 -2.51
CA PRO A 577 10.82 1.34 -1.97
C PRO A 577 12.02 2.06 -1.37
N TYR A 578 12.34 3.26 -1.88
CA TYR A 578 13.56 4.00 -1.56
C TYR A 578 13.33 5.19 -0.61
N GLU A 579 12.09 5.38 -0.13
CA GLU A 579 11.73 6.56 0.66
C GLU A 579 10.89 6.18 1.87
N ILE A 580 11.13 6.91 2.96
CA ILE A 580 10.35 6.89 4.19
C ILE A 580 9.69 8.24 4.35
N THR A 581 8.43 8.24 4.76
CA THR A 581 7.69 9.43 5.11
C THR A 581 7.20 9.37 6.54
N VAL A 582 7.14 10.54 7.18
CA VAL A 582 6.63 10.75 8.54
C VAL A 582 5.54 11.79 8.49
N ASP A 583 4.42 11.52 9.16
CA ASP A 583 3.29 12.43 9.28
C ASP A 583 3.00 12.71 10.75
N ILE A 584 2.79 13.98 11.07
CA ILE A 584 2.34 14.47 12.37
C ILE A 584 1.03 15.22 12.14
N LEU A 585 -0.06 14.78 12.78
CA LEU A 585 -1.37 15.42 12.66
C LEU A 585 -1.78 15.99 14.00
N PHE A 586 -2.34 17.19 13.99
CA PHE A 586 -2.82 17.89 15.17
C PHE A 586 -4.35 17.93 15.21
N THR A 587 -4.93 17.94 16.41
CA THR A 587 -6.40 17.91 16.58
C THR A 587 -7.04 19.27 16.32
N THR A 588 -6.39 20.36 16.72
CA THR A 588 -6.98 21.70 16.67
C THR A 588 -6.08 22.69 15.92
N PRO A 589 -6.67 23.68 15.23
CA PRO A 589 -5.92 24.75 14.56
C PRO A 589 -5.01 25.52 15.51
N GLU A 590 -5.42 25.72 16.78
CA GLU A 590 -4.63 26.50 17.75
C GLU A 590 -3.31 25.82 18.07
N ILE A 591 -3.31 24.51 18.34
CA ILE A 591 -2.08 23.75 18.62
C ILE A 591 -1.21 23.68 17.38
N TYR A 592 -1.84 23.43 16.23
CA TYR A 592 -1.19 23.40 14.94
C TYR A 592 -0.40 24.70 14.67
N GLU A 593 -1.05 25.86 14.81
CA GLU A 593 -0.41 27.16 14.59
C GLU A 593 0.67 27.47 15.62
N LEU A 594 0.49 27.06 16.89
CA LEU A 594 1.53 27.18 17.92
C LEU A 594 2.80 26.40 17.55
N VAL A 595 2.65 25.15 17.11
CA VAL A 595 3.77 24.32 16.66
C VAL A 595 4.41 24.89 15.40
N LYS A 596 3.61 25.28 14.40
CA LYS A 596 4.07 25.90 13.16
C LYS A 596 4.89 27.18 13.42
N ALA A 597 4.44 28.04 14.34
CA ALA A 597 5.14 29.27 14.71
C ALA A 597 6.39 29.05 15.59
N SER A 598 6.48 27.93 16.31
CA SER A 598 7.59 27.64 17.22
C SER A 598 8.93 27.36 16.52
N GLY A 599 8.90 26.92 15.26
CA GLY A 599 10.10 26.48 14.53
C GLY A 599 10.70 25.16 15.05
N ILE A 600 9.98 24.37 15.85
CA ILE A 600 10.45 23.05 16.30
C ILE A 600 10.48 22.00 15.18
N LEU A 601 9.65 22.19 14.15
CA LEU A 601 9.56 21.33 12.96
C LEU A 601 10.04 22.11 11.73
N THR A 602 11.32 21.93 11.39
CA THR A 602 11.94 22.48 10.18
C THR A 602 12.75 21.42 9.44
N LYS A 603 13.23 21.75 8.25
CA LYS A 603 14.15 20.90 7.49
C LYS A 603 15.40 20.56 8.30
N GLU A 604 15.98 21.55 8.97
CA GLU A 604 17.18 21.40 9.79
C GLU A 604 16.93 20.49 11.00
N ALA A 605 15.78 20.65 11.65
CA ALA A 605 15.39 19.81 12.78
C ALA A 605 15.23 18.34 12.36
N VAL A 606 14.50 18.07 11.27
CA VAL A 606 14.30 16.72 10.74
C VAL A 606 15.62 16.11 10.27
N ALA A 607 16.42 16.85 9.50
CA ALA A 607 17.72 16.37 9.02
C ALA A 607 18.64 15.95 10.19
N LYS A 608 18.69 16.77 11.25
CA LYS A 608 19.43 16.47 12.47
C LYS A 608 18.89 15.22 13.19
N LEU A 609 17.57 15.10 13.35
CA LEU A 609 16.93 13.97 14.04
C LEU A 609 17.16 12.62 13.37
N TYR A 610 17.34 12.62 12.05
CA TYR A 610 17.57 11.40 11.27
C TYR A 610 19.02 11.25 10.78
N GLY A 611 19.95 12.08 11.28
CA GLY A 611 21.38 11.97 10.96
C GLY A 611 21.72 12.15 9.49
N MET A 612 21.06 13.11 8.83
CA MET A 612 21.23 13.41 7.40
C MET A 612 21.41 14.92 7.16
N THR A 613 21.71 15.29 5.92
CA THR A 613 21.77 16.69 5.46
C THR A 613 20.41 17.20 5.02
N VAL A 614 20.22 18.51 4.93
CA VAL A 614 18.96 19.12 4.51
C VAL A 614 18.69 18.83 3.03
N GLU A 615 19.74 18.74 2.22
CA GLU A 615 19.72 18.49 0.79
C GLU A 615 19.25 17.07 0.45
N GLU A 616 19.37 16.14 1.40
CA GLU A 616 18.91 14.76 1.25
C GLU A 616 17.41 14.61 1.49
N LEU A 617 16.74 15.60 2.10
CA LEU A 617 15.29 15.56 2.30
C LEU A 617 14.56 15.65 0.97
N VAL A 618 13.65 14.71 0.73
CA VAL A 618 12.79 14.69 -0.45
C VAL A 618 11.71 15.77 -0.33
N TRP A 619 11.09 15.88 0.84
CA TRP A 619 10.08 16.90 1.13
C TRP A 619 9.99 17.16 2.63
N CYS A 620 9.63 18.38 3.04
CA CYS A 620 9.42 18.72 4.44
C CYS A 620 8.60 20.01 4.54
N GLY A 621 7.47 19.96 5.24
CA GLY A 621 6.57 21.12 5.35
C GLY A 621 5.25 20.85 6.06
N PHE A 622 4.50 21.93 6.19
CA PHE A 622 3.16 21.97 6.77
C PHE A 622 2.08 21.85 5.70
N PHE A 623 0.97 21.20 6.04
CA PHE A 623 -0.21 21.02 5.19
C PHE A 623 -1.48 21.36 5.99
N ASP A 624 -1.97 22.59 5.76
CA ASP A 624 -2.98 23.23 6.58
C ASP A 624 -4.34 22.51 6.51
N GLN A 625 -4.69 21.95 5.35
CA GLN A 625 -5.96 21.26 5.10
C GLN A 625 -6.15 20.04 6.01
N ALA A 626 -5.05 19.40 6.44
CA ALA A 626 -5.07 18.26 7.34
C ALA A 626 -4.46 18.56 8.71
N LEU A 627 -4.24 19.84 9.05
CA LEU A 627 -3.53 20.27 10.27
C LEU A 627 -2.28 19.41 10.51
N ALA A 628 -1.46 19.24 9.47
CA ALA A 628 -0.41 18.25 9.46
C ALA A 628 0.97 18.86 9.17
N PHE A 629 2.00 18.23 9.71
CA PHE A 629 3.38 18.36 9.25
C PHE A 629 3.81 17.02 8.65
N LYS A 630 4.60 17.08 7.58
CA LYS A 630 5.14 15.89 6.95
C LYS A 630 6.60 16.10 6.56
N ALA A 631 7.36 15.02 6.59
CA ALA A 631 8.67 14.97 5.98
C ALA A 631 8.89 13.63 5.28
N THR A 632 9.64 13.66 4.19
CA THR A 632 10.00 12.48 3.40
C THR A 632 11.49 12.51 3.16
N PHE A 633 12.14 11.37 3.35
CA PHE A 633 13.58 11.22 3.27
C PHE A 633 13.99 9.85 2.74
N PRO A 634 15.24 9.70 2.27
CA PRO A 634 15.69 8.49 1.64
C PRO A 634 15.79 7.34 2.65
N ARG A 635 15.40 6.13 2.23
CA ARG A 635 15.60 4.91 3.00
C ARG A 635 17.09 4.54 2.97
N LYS A 636 17.70 4.48 4.15
CA LYS A 636 19.11 4.14 4.32
C LYS A 636 19.32 3.02 5.32
N ARG A 637 20.31 2.17 5.05
CA ARG A 637 20.83 1.18 6.01
C ARG A 637 22.34 1.37 6.13
N GLY A 638 22.83 1.64 7.34
CA GLY A 638 24.25 1.93 7.57
C GLY A 638 24.77 3.13 6.75
N GLY A 639 23.93 4.16 6.56
CA GLY A 639 24.25 5.36 5.78
C GLY A 639 24.15 5.20 4.26
N LYS A 640 23.89 4.00 3.74
CA LYS A 640 23.77 3.73 2.29
C LYS A 640 22.31 3.68 1.86
N LEU A 641 21.99 4.24 0.70
CA LEU A 641 20.68 4.13 0.07
C LEU A 641 20.36 2.67 -0.21
N CYS A 642 19.12 2.26 0.10
CA CYS A 642 18.69 0.88 0.02
C CYS A 642 17.19 0.79 -0.25
N ALA A 643 16.78 -0.15 -1.10
CA ALA A 643 15.38 -0.47 -1.30
C ALA A 643 14.78 -1.21 -0.09
N SER A 644 13.46 -1.12 0.06
CA SER A 644 12.69 -1.93 1.00
C SER A 644 12.72 -3.43 0.62
N GLY A 645 12.59 -4.30 1.62
CA GLY A 645 12.42 -5.75 1.46
C GLY A 645 13.68 -6.56 1.14
N GLY A 646 14.80 -5.92 0.82
CA GLY A 646 16.08 -6.58 0.54
C GLY A 646 16.85 -7.05 1.79
N TYR A 647 18.10 -7.47 1.60
CA TYR A 647 19.00 -7.89 2.67
C TYR A 647 19.10 -6.85 3.80
N LEU A 648 19.00 -7.32 5.04
CA LEU A 648 19.00 -6.53 6.28
C LEU A 648 17.85 -5.52 6.40
N GLU A 649 16.78 -5.67 5.62
CA GLU A 649 15.55 -4.96 5.91
C GLU A 649 14.92 -5.49 7.21
N ASN A 650 14.56 -4.57 8.12
CA ASN A 650 13.92 -4.89 9.39
C ASN A 650 12.59 -4.15 9.60
N ASP A 651 12.24 -3.23 8.69
CA ASP A 651 11.00 -2.46 8.70
C ASP A 651 10.56 -2.15 7.26
N MET A 652 10.06 -3.17 6.56
CA MET A 652 9.66 -3.07 5.15
C MET A 652 8.66 -1.92 4.91
N HIS A 653 7.68 -1.76 5.81
CA HIS A 653 6.69 -0.69 5.73
C HIS A 653 7.22 0.67 6.23
N GLY A 654 8.39 0.73 6.85
CA GLY A 654 8.86 1.97 7.47
C GLY A 654 7.98 2.41 8.63
N SER A 655 7.31 1.49 9.32
CA SER A 655 6.28 1.75 10.32
C SER A 655 6.83 2.27 11.65
N GLN A 656 8.12 2.11 11.94
CA GLN A 656 8.71 2.44 13.24
C GLN A 656 9.70 3.62 13.22
N GLN A 657 9.80 4.31 12.08
CA GLN A 657 10.72 5.43 11.89
C GLN A 657 10.27 6.72 12.56
N TYR A 658 9.06 6.78 13.12
CA TYR A 658 8.49 7.99 13.72
C TYR A 658 8.90 8.25 15.19
N MET A 659 9.54 7.29 15.85
CA MET A 659 9.81 7.39 17.30
C MET A 659 10.69 8.58 17.69
N ASN A 660 11.65 8.97 16.86
CA ASN A 660 12.48 10.16 17.11
C ASN A 660 11.67 11.46 17.18
N LEU A 661 10.51 11.51 16.53
CA LEU A 661 9.59 12.65 16.59
C LEU A 661 8.69 12.59 17.84
N MET A 662 8.35 11.39 18.33
CA MET A 662 7.54 11.24 19.54
C MET A 662 8.20 11.88 20.77
N GLU A 663 9.52 11.75 20.89
CA GLU A 663 10.32 12.24 22.03
C GLU A 663 10.94 13.62 21.77
N LEU A 664 10.53 14.33 20.71
CA LEU A 664 11.03 15.68 20.42
C LEU A 664 10.53 16.67 21.48
N PRO A 665 11.41 17.30 22.29
CA PRO A 665 10.99 18.17 23.38
C PRO A 665 10.42 19.50 22.87
N LEU A 666 9.28 19.93 23.40
CA LEU A 666 8.57 21.14 22.98
C LEU A 666 9.34 22.43 23.28
N GLY A 667 10.13 22.44 24.36
CA GLY A 667 10.82 23.63 24.87
C GLY A 667 9.89 24.52 25.70
N GLU A 668 10.46 25.21 26.70
CA GLU A 668 9.70 25.87 27.79
C GLU A 668 8.61 26.85 27.30
N ASP A 669 8.87 27.61 26.23
CA ASP A 669 7.91 28.58 25.69
C ASP A 669 6.69 27.89 25.04
N LEU A 670 6.91 26.85 24.24
CA LEU A 670 5.83 26.11 23.59
C LEU A 670 5.02 25.31 24.62
N GLU A 671 5.69 24.69 25.59
CA GLU A 671 5.04 24.00 26.73
C GLU A 671 4.06 24.95 27.45
N ALA A 672 4.52 26.16 27.79
CA ALA A 672 3.71 27.16 28.47
C ALA A 672 2.52 27.64 27.62
N LYS A 673 2.69 27.77 26.30
CA LYS A 673 1.61 28.16 25.37
C LYS A 673 0.58 27.05 25.20
N VAL A 674 1.00 25.80 25.00
CA VAL A 674 0.07 24.67 24.87
C VAL A 674 -0.69 24.42 26.18
N ALA A 675 -0.01 24.50 27.33
CA ALA A 675 -0.67 24.32 28.63
C ALA A 675 -1.79 25.35 28.88
N LYS A 676 -1.71 26.56 28.30
CA LYS A 676 -2.80 27.55 28.35
C LYS A 676 -4.01 27.13 27.52
N VAL A 677 -3.78 26.53 26.34
CA VAL A 677 -4.85 26.00 25.49
C VAL A 677 -5.55 24.83 26.16
N SER A 678 -4.79 23.88 26.72
CA SER A 678 -5.36 22.72 27.44
C SER A 678 -6.23 23.13 28.64
N LYS A 679 -5.85 24.21 29.36
CA LYS A 679 -6.62 24.75 30.49
C LYS A 679 -7.87 25.52 30.09
N ALA A 680 -7.96 26.02 28.85
CA ALA A 680 -9.14 26.72 28.36
C ALA A 680 -10.19 25.76 27.77
N ALA A 681 -9.79 24.54 27.41
CA ALA A 681 -10.63 23.49 26.86
C ALA A 681 -11.20 22.52 27.91
N ALA A 682 -10.64 22.52 29.13
CA ALA A 682 -11.12 21.80 30.31
C ALA A 682 -12.01 22.71 31.17
#